data_AF-F3PR66-F1
#
_entry.id   AF-F3PR66-F1
#
_cell.length_a   1.000
_cell.length_b   1.000
_cell.length_c   1.000
_cell.angle_alpha   90.00
_cell.angle_beta   90.00
_cell.angle_gamma   90.00
#
_symmetry.space_group_name_H-M   'P 1'
#
loop_
_entity.id
_entity.type
_entity.pdbx_description
1 polymer ?
#
loop_
_entity_poly.entity_id
_entity_poly.type
_entity_poly.pdbx_seq_one_letter_code
_entity_poly.pdbx_strand_id
1 'polypeptide(L)'
;MSRKKLIDSSCYPDIDTLQALSVKIDCINEHEGIIENGTGTLFANDGSYYVITAAHCILNNTTKSFYDKRYIQISLPHICKTLIEVNEVLEFNSDDDADFALLSVKLDIDSFPISFDYENDIQFIGKDEFCTNTCFYGYTSSEPTGRMFRARMVSTNTYEVEENAISATGADFSRVMKGSSGSGIFVEYENRIFCLGYVKSRMTETDRLNDIKIRRIPSDINNKFSHPILLHSIQQKQALEASLTPQSHVEIEYINKWNELSIALSKNEDITRILNDISELKIHYPYVKSVIYQEQITNIILRNKNQWNACERRAFIYALQDRGLWPALFGELPQAGDFNDIPEYKNMMFRASTFACGSTDEANIPDKNTDEGMYDLVLCKAFKFEFDKMFELINAWNPNGIWSVKKALLVYLFRRDEDALNSVKMFIENKTNSENERFVATLIYNIASQQFPQPYKYTEFWERGVEEPSEIISYIAARIDKTKTQPHIFGTHSTQIFGSTDSTSFPESIRLLQYLANTGLTTKFGIYSIVNIEHWMKVFRHLVHFIPYPTVYYTLQYAEEKTVRWAGQMIAYSDDDFLISVRPDLLNTLLGALRIECTPRNLYASIYYITQELYVSVKESVWYDEFRKSVLDYFVGEIDAANVSMSDAIYKNLFSAIQCIKDLERRKEIFIQLANKMSQNPHLISRLLCNALLVDIELAAIPEVEECLWHIIYQIPIARSYHILYEFNRVNTLTAEQRAVIDSKILAEQLSFSKSDYIALVNLSNLALSEESISKIKQIALSDDIWNCGITDSCYTAPMPSHIELFDDKVIWSEEEWQLIRSNMEQNIELLESKKIKRESSNFFNSMYLHLLSDMKLFILQIQKANGFNVEDILYRVNTLIEQISGYKNLIEALSSSDYNEVNVALDLLNVQLRTDDFNKHIAEINIIINKVVLKQSANIDNCINFIAFLMRKYSVVMKKHFGDLLLCLLKNFIDYNFENMNFHVPSVNHKLSLIAHYMKPEFEDYIQIKYWTSDKVVNRFGGYTTLP
;
A
#
# COMPACT_ATOMS: atom_id res chain seq x y z
N MET A 1 30.53 0.32 12.97
CA MET A 1 30.07 -0.11 14.30
C MET A 1 29.08 -1.25 14.10
N SER A 2 29.46 -2.48 14.45
CA SER A 2 28.63 -3.68 14.30
C SER A 2 27.41 -3.59 15.22
N ARG A 3 26.19 -3.70 14.67
CA ARG A 3 25.04 -4.06 15.49
C ARG A 3 25.31 -5.49 16.01
N LYS A 4 25.35 -5.65 17.34
CA LYS A 4 25.41 -6.96 18.01
C LYS A 4 24.29 -7.82 17.39
N LYS A 5 24.62 -8.99 16.83
CA LYS A 5 23.60 -9.93 16.35
C LYS A 5 22.79 -10.38 17.58
N LEU A 6 21.47 -10.20 17.54
CA LEU A 6 20.58 -10.61 18.61
C LEU A 6 20.53 -12.14 18.65
N ILE A 7 20.40 -12.72 19.85
CA ILE A 7 20.39 -14.16 20.09
C ILE A 7 19.02 -14.71 19.67
N ASP A 8 19.02 -15.67 18.74
CA ASP A 8 17.82 -16.24 18.09
C ASP A 8 17.57 -17.72 18.48
N SER A 9 18.42 -18.29 19.35
CA SER A 9 18.33 -19.67 19.86
C SER A 9 17.61 -19.79 21.21
N SER A 10 16.83 -18.77 21.59
CA SER A 10 16.06 -18.76 22.82
C SER A 10 14.77 -19.59 22.75
N CYS A 11 14.27 -20.00 23.92
CA CYS A 11 12.98 -20.66 24.10
C CYS A 11 12.02 -19.80 24.94
N TYR A 12 10.74 -20.16 24.92
CA TYR A 12 9.75 -19.59 25.83
C TYR A 12 9.93 -20.23 27.22
N PRO A 13 10.05 -19.43 28.30
CA PRO A 13 9.94 -19.95 29.65
C PRO A 13 8.64 -20.73 29.82
N ASP A 14 8.67 -21.76 30.67
CA ASP A 14 7.47 -22.53 30.99
C ASP A 14 6.43 -21.67 31.76
N ILE A 15 5.17 -22.09 31.67
CA ILE A 15 4.05 -21.30 32.21
C ILE A 15 4.05 -21.23 33.73
N ASP A 16 4.51 -22.28 34.42
CA ASP A 16 4.53 -22.33 35.89
C ASP A 16 5.58 -21.34 36.42
N THR A 17 6.72 -21.23 35.74
CA THR A 17 7.74 -20.24 36.04
C THR A 17 7.28 -18.81 35.75
N LEU A 18 6.56 -18.57 34.65
CA LEU A 18 5.99 -17.25 34.36
C LEU A 18 4.94 -16.83 35.41
N GLN A 19 4.14 -17.77 35.91
CA GLN A 19 3.20 -17.55 37.00
C GLN A 19 3.91 -17.26 38.32
N ALA A 20 5.06 -17.86 38.57
CA ALA A 20 5.91 -17.59 39.74
C ALA A 20 6.51 -16.18 39.71
N LEU A 21 6.92 -15.72 38.53
CA LEU A 21 7.57 -14.42 38.34
C LEU A 21 6.59 -13.24 38.22
N SER A 22 5.33 -13.47 37.88
CA SER A 22 4.39 -12.39 37.58
C SER A 22 3.38 -12.21 38.72
N VAL A 23 3.28 -11.01 39.28
CA VAL A 23 2.34 -10.67 40.36
C VAL A 23 1.21 -9.78 39.87
N LYS A 24 0.02 -9.94 40.42
CA LYS A 24 -1.11 -9.03 40.20
C LYS A 24 -1.02 -7.87 41.18
N ILE A 25 -1.23 -6.64 40.69
CA ILE A 25 -1.24 -5.42 41.48
C ILE A 25 -2.61 -4.76 41.37
N ASP A 26 -3.28 -4.56 42.50
CA ASP A 26 -4.54 -3.83 42.60
C ASP A 26 -4.38 -2.65 43.58
N CYS A 27 -4.70 -1.43 43.14
CA CYS A 27 -4.78 -0.27 44.02
C CYS A 27 -6.23 -0.08 44.47
N ILE A 28 -6.49 -0.09 45.79
CA ILE A 28 -7.84 -0.05 46.36
C ILE A 28 -8.16 1.29 47.04
N ASN A 29 -9.45 1.64 47.13
CA ASN A 29 -9.92 2.78 47.92
C ASN A 29 -10.21 2.40 49.39
N GLU A 30 -10.62 3.38 50.20
CA GLU A 30 -11.03 3.19 51.61
C GLU A 30 -12.22 2.22 51.81
N HIS A 31 -12.91 1.83 50.74
CA HIS A 31 -14.02 0.88 50.72
C HIS A 31 -13.66 -0.45 50.02
N GLU A 32 -12.36 -0.75 49.85
CA GLU A 32 -11.84 -1.96 49.20
C GLU A 32 -12.22 -2.14 47.72
N GLY A 33 -12.70 -1.08 47.05
CA GLY A 33 -12.95 -1.08 45.61
C GLY A 33 -11.65 -0.86 44.81
N ILE A 34 -11.42 -1.68 43.79
CA ILE A 34 -10.26 -1.55 42.88
C ILE A 34 -10.40 -0.29 42.03
N ILE A 35 -9.42 0.61 42.13
CA ILE A 35 -9.33 1.86 41.39
C ILE A 35 -8.48 1.69 40.14
N GLU A 36 -7.32 1.05 40.28
CA GLU A 36 -6.37 0.78 39.20
C GLU A 36 -5.84 -0.65 39.34
N ASN A 37 -5.52 -1.27 38.20
CA ASN A 37 -4.98 -2.62 38.15
C ASN A 37 -3.81 -2.73 37.18
N GLY A 38 -2.84 -3.58 37.53
CA GLY A 38 -1.64 -3.82 36.74
C GLY A 38 -1.01 -5.17 37.05
N THR A 39 0.12 -5.42 36.41
CA THR A 39 0.96 -6.58 36.63
C THR A 39 2.36 -6.12 37.04
N GLY A 40 3.11 -6.94 37.78
CA GLY A 40 4.51 -6.69 38.11
C GLY A 40 5.36 -7.95 38.01
N THR A 41 6.67 -7.79 38.11
CA THR A 41 7.64 -8.89 38.12
C THR A 41 8.31 -9.00 39.49
N LEU A 42 8.22 -10.19 40.08
CA LEU A 42 8.80 -10.57 41.37
C LEU A 42 10.20 -11.15 41.19
N PHE A 43 11.14 -10.72 42.03
CA PHE A 43 12.52 -11.23 42.07
C PHE A 43 13.11 -11.06 43.47
N ALA A 44 14.25 -11.71 43.73
CA ALA A 44 14.98 -11.61 44.99
C ALA A 44 16.40 -11.09 44.78
N ASN A 45 16.95 -10.42 45.78
CA ASN A 45 18.37 -10.07 45.84
C ASN A 45 18.81 -9.95 47.31
N ASP A 46 19.93 -10.58 47.65
CA ASP A 46 20.50 -10.64 49.00
C ASP A 46 19.48 -11.10 50.06
N GLY A 47 18.70 -12.12 49.72
CA GLY A 47 17.66 -12.69 50.61
C GLY A 47 16.43 -11.80 50.87
N SER A 48 16.27 -10.70 50.14
CA SER A 48 15.09 -9.81 50.19
C SER A 48 14.31 -9.85 48.87
N TYR A 49 12.98 -9.66 48.92
CA TYR A 49 12.10 -9.73 47.75
C TYR A 49 11.65 -8.35 47.27
N TYR A 50 11.54 -8.23 45.94
CA TYR A 50 11.20 -7.00 45.27
C TYR A 50 10.20 -7.25 44.13
N VAL A 51 9.39 -6.23 43.85
CA VAL A 51 8.48 -6.20 42.70
C VAL A 51 8.79 -4.96 41.86
N ILE A 52 8.98 -5.15 40.55
CA ILE A 52 9.07 -4.05 39.59
C ILE A 52 7.80 -4.00 38.73
N THR A 53 7.28 -2.80 38.48
CA THR A 53 6.07 -2.57 37.67
C THR A 53 6.14 -1.21 36.98
N ALA A 54 5.16 -0.87 36.14
CA ALA A 54 5.02 0.46 35.57
C ALA A 54 4.50 1.45 36.63
N ALA A 55 5.02 2.68 36.67
CA ALA A 55 4.63 3.65 37.69
C ALA A 55 3.14 4.00 37.64
N HIS A 56 2.56 4.10 36.45
CA HIS A 56 1.12 4.36 36.32
C HIS A 56 0.23 3.28 36.92
N CYS A 57 0.72 2.05 37.18
CA CYS A 57 -0.04 0.99 37.85
C CYS A 57 -0.29 1.28 39.34
N ILE A 58 0.52 2.16 39.95
CA ILE A 58 0.37 2.55 41.36
C ILE A 58 0.23 4.07 41.53
N LEU A 59 0.06 4.82 40.45
CA LEU A 59 -0.06 6.28 40.44
C LEU A 59 -1.47 6.70 40.85
N ASN A 60 -1.56 7.60 41.83
CA ASN A 60 -2.78 8.32 42.14
C ASN A 60 -2.88 9.58 41.28
N ASN A 61 -3.76 9.55 40.27
CA ASN A 61 -3.97 10.65 39.32
C ASN A 61 -4.40 11.97 39.97
N THR A 62 -4.93 11.95 41.20
CA THR A 62 -5.38 13.15 41.92
C THR A 62 -4.22 13.87 42.61
N THR A 63 -3.32 13.12 43.25
CA THR A 63 -2.17 13.69 43.99
C THR A 63 -0.89 13.73 43.17
N LYS A 64 -0.87 13.07 41.99
CA LYS A 64 0.31 12.85 41.15
C LYS A 64 1.47 12.18 41.90
N SER A 65 1.14 11.33 42.88
CA SER A 65 2.08 10.51 43.68
C SER A 65 1.57 9.08 43.73
N PHE A 66 2.37 8.12 44.19
CA PHE A 66 1.91 6.74 44.32
C PHE A 66 0.90 6.57 45.48
N TYR A 67 0.03 5.55 45.41
CA TYR A 67 -0.89 5.22 46.50
C TYR A 67 -0.12 4.86 47.78
N ASP A 68 -0.64 5.22 48.96
CA ASP A 68 -0.07 4.75 50.23
C ASP A 68 -0.02 3.22 50.21
N LYS A 69 1.11 2.65 50.66
CA LYS A 69 1.40 1.21 50.58
C LYS A 69 0.30 0.31 51.15
N ARG A 70 -0.52 0.81 52.09
CA ARG A 70 -1.67 0.07 52.65
C ARG A 70 -2.80 -0.17 51.65
N TYR A 71 -2.83 0.61 50.57
CA TYR A 71 -3.82 0.51 49.49
C TYR A 71 -3.28 -0.19 48.24
N ILE A 72 -2.01 -0.62 48.23
CA ILE A 72 -1.41 -1.41 47.15
C ILE A 72 -1.46 -2.88 47.55
N GLN A 73 -2.32 -3.66 46.90
CA GLN A 73 -2.44 -5.10 47.12
C GLN A 73 -1.69 -5.86 46.03
N ILE A 74 -0.74 -6.71 46.44
CA ILE A 74 0.01 -7.59 45.55
C ILE A 74 -0.42 -9.03 45.81
N SER A 75 -0.67 -9.82 44.77
CA SER A 75 -1.07 -11.22 44.91
C SER A 75 -0.49 -12.11 43.80
N LEU A 76 -0.45 -13.42 44.07
CA LEU A 76 -0.08 -14.47 43.10
C LEU A 76 -1.27 -15.42 42.91
N PRO A 77 -2.28 -15.07 42.09
CA PRO A 77 -3.57 -15.77 42.03
C PRO A 77 -3.51 -17.29 41.80
N HIS A 78 -2.48 -17.78 41.11
CA HIS A 78 -2.29 -19.20 40.81
C HIS A 78 -1.47 -19.98 41.84
N ILE A 79 -0.76 -19.28 42.73
CA ILE A 79 0.21 -19.92 43.63
C ILE A 79 -0.22 -19.80 45.09
N CYS A 80 -0.71 -18.63 45.52
CA CYS A 80 -1.21 -18.46 46.88
C CYS A 80 -2.37 -17.46 46.93
N LYS A 81 -3.28 -17.65 47.89
CA LYS A 81 -4.40 -16.72 48.13
C LYS A 81 -4.06 -15.58 49.10
N THR A 82 -2.85 -15.58 49.64
CA THR A 82 -2.40 -14.59 50.61
C THR A 82 -1.86 -13.36 49.88
N LEU A 83 -2.19 -12.17 50.38
CA LEU A 83 -1.64 -10.93 49.84
C LEU A 83 -0.17 -10.78 50.26
N ILE A 84 0.67 -10.38 49.31
CA ILE A 84 2.06 -10.01 49.53
C ILE A 84 2.10 -8.58 50.07
N GLU A 85 2.67 -8.40 51.27
CA GLU A 85 2.72 -7.09 51.93
C GLU A 85 3.80 -6.20 51.30
N VAL A 86 3.42 -4.97 50.92
CA VAL A 86 4.37 -3.94 50.46
C VAL A 86 5.02 -3.30 51.68
N ASN A 87 6.32 -3.52 51.85
CA ASN A 87 7.09 -2.92 52.94
C ASN A 87 7.35 -1.43 52.65
N GLU A 88 7.85 -1.12 51.46
CA GLU A 88 8.21 0.25 51.03
C GLU A 88 8.23 0.36 49.50
N VAL A 89 7.89 1.54 48.97
CA VAL A 89 8.14 1.90 47.57
C VAL A 89 9.51 2.58 47.53
N LEU A 90 10.51 1.87 47.01
CA LEU A 90 11.91 2.29 47.05
C LEU A 90 12.23 3.34 45.98
N GLU A 91 11.69 3.15 44.78
CA GLU A 91 11.87 4.07 43.66
C GLU A 91 10.55 4.20 42.89
N PHE A 92 10.25 5.42 42.45
CA PHE A 92 9.04 5.74 41.69
C PHE A 92 9.35 6.85 40.71
N ASN A 93 9.10 6.60 39.42
CA ASN A 93 9.26 7.58 38.37
C ASN A 93 8.11 7.45 37.36
N SER A 94 7.22 8.44 37.33
CA SER A 94 6.07 8.50 36.41
C SER A 94 6.35 9.29 35.12
N ASP A 95 7.59 9.69 34.86
CA ASP A 95 7.96 10.36 33.61
C ASP A 95 7.73 9.39 32.44
N ASP A 96 7.19 9.91 31.34
CA ASP A 96 6.80 9.09 30.21
C ASP A 96 7.96 8.28 29.61
N ASP A 97 9.19 8.75 29.72
CA ASP A 97 10.38 8.07 29.22
C ASP A 97 10.84 6.90 30.11
N ALA A 98 10.52 6.92 31.40
CA ALA A 98 10.91 5.91 32.37
C ALA A 98 9.71 5.04 32.82
N ASP A 99 8.69 5.65 33.43
CA ASP A 99 7.43 5.01 33.88
C ASP A 99 7.64 3.68 34.63
N PHE A 100 8.32 3.69 35.78
CA PHE A 100 8.56 2.51 36.61
C PHE A 100 8.38 2.76 38.10
N ALA A 101 8.07 1.69 38.84
CA ALA A 101 8.11 1.65 40.29
C ALA A 101 8.80 0.38 40.78
N LEU A 102 9.61 0.50 41.83
CA LEU A 102 10.27 -0.60 42.52
C LEU A 102 9.77 -0.67 43.97
N LEU A 103 9.23 -1.82 44.35
CA LEU A 103 8.65 -2.06 45.67
C LEU A 103 9.45 -3.14 46.40
N SER A 104 9.80 -2.89 47.66
CA SER A 104 10.24 -3.94 48.58
C SER A 104 9.02 -4.63 49.16
N VAL A 105 9.00 -5.96 49.13
CA VAL A 105 7.87 -6.76 49.57
C VAL A 105 8.29 -7.82 50.58
N LYS A 106 7.35 -8.19 51.45
CA LYS A 106 7.55 -9.28 52.41
C LYS A 106 6.93 -10.56 51.87
N LEU A 107 7.78 -11.52 51.55
CA LEU A 107 7.38 -12.83 51.02
C LEU A 107 8.00 -13.94 51.89
N ASP A 108 7.18 -14.91 52.30
CA ASP A 108 7.61 -16.10 53.04
C ASP A 108 7.65 -17.29 52.08
N ILE A 109 8.83 -17.55 51.49
CA ILE A 109 8.99 -18.50 50.38
C ILE A 109 8.73 -19.96 50.79
N ASP A 110 8.89 -20.30 52.07
CA ASP A 110 8.63 -21.66 52.61
C ASP A 110 7.15 -22.07 52.49
N SER A 111 6.26 -21.12 52.18
CA SER A 111 4.83 -21.35 51.97
C SER A 111 4.43 -21.58 50.49
N PHE A 112 5.37 -21.55 49.54
CA PHE A 112 5.10 -21.59 48.09
C PHE A 112 5.47 -22.95 47.46
N PRO A 113 4.60 -23.54 46.60
CA PRO A 113 4.77 -24.88 46.03
C PRO A 113 5.73 -24.99 44.83
N ILE A 114 6.43 -23.92 44.43
CA ILE A 114 7.30 -23.89 43.23
C ILE A 114 8.76 -23.75 43.63
N SER A 115 9.62 -24.69 43.24
CA SER A 115 11.07 -24.62 43.43
C SER A 115 11.71 -23.74 42.35
N PHE A 116 11.67 -22.42 42.53
CA PHE A 116 12.30 -21.44 41.64
C PHE A 116 13.28 -20.58 42.44
N ASP A 117 14.52 -20.43 41.96
CA ASP A 117 15.52 -19.57 42.61
C ASP A 117 15.35 -18.12 42.13
N TYR A 118 14.53 -17.36 42.86
CA TYR A 118 14.24 -15.95 42.55
C TYR A 118 15.48 -15.03 42.59
N GLU A 119 16.62 -15.50 43.09
CA GLU A 119 17.86 -14.73 43.19
C GLU A 119 18.79 -15.03 42.01
N ASN A 120 18.90 -16.29 41.58
CA ASN A 120 19.87 -16.69 40.54
C ASN A 120 19.26 -17.00 39.17
N ASP A 121 17.97 -17.35 39.09
CA ASP A 121 17.36 -17.85 37.85
C ASP A 121 16.80 -16.72 36.96
N ILE A 122 16.54 -15.52 37.51
CA ILE A 122 16.10 -14.34 36.75
C ILE A 122 17.23 -13.32 36.59
N GLN A 123 17.45 -12.86 35.35
CA GLN A 123 18.45 -11.86 35.01
C GLN A 123 17.85 -10.71 34.20
N PHE A 124 18.20 -9.47 34.55
CA PHE A 124 17.71 -8.29 33.86
C PHE A 124 18.68 -7.82 32.78
N ILE A 125 18.15 -7.53 31.58
CA ILE A 125 18.95 -7.09 30.44
C ILE A 125 18.55 -5.66 30.04
N GLY A 126 19.53 -4.74 30.09
CA GLY A 126 19.35 -3.34 29.73
C GLY A 126 19.57 -2.99 28.25
N LYS A 127 19.78 -3.98 27.36
CA LYS A 127 20.04 -3.80 25.93
C LYS A 127 19.22 -4.77 25.08
N ASP A 128 18.95 -4.39 23.84
CA ASP A 128 18.34 -5.30 22.87
C ASP A 128 19.33 -6.45 22.61
N GLU A 129 19.10 -7.62 23.19
CA GLU A 129 19.91 -8.83 22.98
C GLU A 129 19.11 -10.01 22.42
N PHE A 130 17.78 -10.01 22.56
CA PHE A 130 16.87 -11.07 22.10
C PHE A 130 15.72 -10.46 21.27
N CYS A 131 15.35 -11.11 20.16
CA CYS A 131 14.30 -10.61 19.24
C CYS A 131 13.11 -11.55 19.01
N THR A 132 13.28 -12.85 19.28
CA THR A 132 12.30 -13.91 19.00
C THR A 132 12.02 -14.73 20.26
N ASN A 133 10.92 -15.50 20.24
CA ASN A 133 10.49 -16.36 21.34
C ASN A 133 10.33 -15.67 22.69
N THR A 134 9.93 -14.38 22.69
CA THR A 134 9.65 -13.64 23.91
C THR A 134 8.19 -13.79 24.34
N CYS A 135 7.93 -13.78 25.63
CA CYS A 135 6.56 -13.83 26.14
C CYS A 135 6.42 -13.00 27.41
N PHE A 136 5.17 -12.74 27.80
CA PHE A 136 4.87 -12.16 29.10
C PHE A 136 3.61 -12.79 29.67
N TYR A 137 3.46 -12.69 30.98
CA TYR A 137 2.26 -13.13 31.67
C TYR A 137 1.59 -11.90 32.29
N GLY A 138 0.32 -11.69 31.97
CA GLY A 138 -0.42 -10.49 32.36
C GLY A 138 -1.74 -10.82 33.04
N TYR A 139 -2.05 -10.10 34.13
CA TYR A 139 -3.33 -10.16 34.83
C TYR A 139 -4.25 -9.08 34.29
N THR A 140 -5.12 -9.46 33.37
CA THR A 140 -5.96 -8.49 32.66
C THR A 140 -7.36 -8.43 33.23
N SER A 141 -8.10 -7.38 32.87
CA SER A 141 -9.48 -7.18 33.33
C SER A 141 -10.42 -8.26 32.80
N SER A 142 -10.11 -8.84 31.63
CA SER A 142 -10.86 -9.95 31.05
C SER A 142 -10.45 -11.32 31.60
N GLU A 143 -9.20 -11.46 32.06
CA GLU A 143 -8.64 -12.69 32.61
C GLU A 143 -7.94 -12.40 33.95
N PRO A 144 -8.70 -12.18 35.05
CA PRO A 144 -8.14 -11.77 36.34
C PRO A 144 -7.23 -12.83 36.99
N THR A 145 -7.32 -14.08 36.55
CA THR A 145 -6.41 -15.16 36.94
C THR A 145 -5.08 -15.11 36.19
N GLY A 146 -4.99 -14.38 35.09
CA GLY A 146 -3.77 -14.17 34.32
C GLY A 146 -3.66 -15.06 33.08
N ARG A 147 -2.90 -14.58 32.08
CA ARG A 147 -2.71 -15.25 30.79
C ARG A 147 -1.31 -15.01 30.25
N MET A 148 -0.73 -16.04 29.61
CA MET A 148 0.51 -15.92 28.84
C MET A 148 0.23 -15.37 27.43
N PHE A 149 1.02 -14.38 27.03
CA PHE A 149 1.02 -13.77 25.71
C PHE A 149 2.38 -14.00 25.04
N ARG A 150 2.37 -14.49 23.81
CA ARG A 150 3.57 -14.57 22.99
C ARG A 150 3.78 -13.26 22.26
N ALA A 151 5.01 -12.79 22.25
CA ALA A 151 5.38 -11.53 21.66
C ALA A 151 6.68 -11.67 20.85
N ARG A 152 6.82 -10.84 19.82
CA ARG A 152 8.06 -10.76 19.04
C ARG A 152 8.49 -9.31 18.89
N MET A 153 9.79 -9.04 18.98
CA MET A 153 10.27 -7.66 18.85
C MET A 153 10.14 -7.23 17.39
N VAL A 154 9.41 -6.15 17.13
CA VAL A 154 9.24 -5.57 15.79
C VAL A 154 10.11 -4.33 15.57
N SER A 155 10.41 -3.61 16.65
CA SER A 155 11.41 -2.54 16.67
C SER A 155 11.89 -2.31 18.10
N THR A 156 12.94 -1.49 18.30
CA THR A 156 13.45 -1.17 19.64
C THR A 156 12.29 -0.69 20.53
N ASN A 157 12.10 -1.35 21.68
CA ASN A 157 11.03 -1.11 22.65
C ASN A 157 9.59 -1.38 22.17
N THR A 158 9.40 -2.00 21.00
CA THR A 158 8.06 -2.35 20.48
C THR A 158 7.99 -3.82 20.11
N TYR A 159 6.98 -4.50 20.65
CA TYR A 159 6.76 -5.92 20.45
C TYR A 159 5.35 -6.14 19.89
N GLU A 160 5.22 -7.06 18.95
CA GLU A 160 3.94 -7.49 18.39
C GLU A 160 3.45 -8.73 19.12
N VAL A 161 2.19 -8.74 19.55
CA VAL A 161 1.54 -9.90 20.18
C VAL A 161 0.96 -10.82 19.09
N GLU A 162 1.26 -12.12 19.16
CA GLU A 162 0.84 -13.09 18.14
C GLU A 162 -0.69 -13.26 18.04
N GLU A 163 -1.23 -13.10 16.82
CA GLU A 163 -2.66 -12.95 16.50
C GLU A 163 -3.56 -14.14 16.90
N ASN A 164 -3.01 -15.37 16.87
CA ASN A 164 -3.74 -16.60 17.19
C ASN A 164 -4.25 -16.66 18.64
N ALA A 165 -3.69 -15.84 19.55
CA ALA A 165 -4.15 -15.74 20.93
C ALA A 165 -5.41 -14.87 21.09
N ILE A 166 -5.68 -13.93 20.18
CA ILE A 166 -6.66 -12.85 20.39
C ILE A 166 -7.95 -13.13 19.62
N SER A 167 -7.85 -13.62 18.39
CA SER A 167 -8.98 -13.88 17.46
C SER A 167 -9.99 -14.90 17.99
N ALA A 168 -9.58 -15.83 18.87
CA ALA A 168 -10.45 -16.83 19.46
C ALA A 168 -11.49 -16.28 20.47
N THR A 169 -11.35 -15.03 20.92
CA THR A 169 -12.18 -14.46 22.01
C THR A 169 -13.26 -13.48 21.54
N GLY A 170 -13.24 -13.05 20.26
CA GLY A 170 -14.20 -12.08 19.71
C GLY A 170 -14.21 -10.70 20.40
N ALA A 171 -13.28 -10.44 21.32
CA ALA A 171 -13.17 -9.21 22.08
C ALA A 171 -12.09 -8.28 21.49
N ASP A 172 -12.32 -6.96 21.54
CA ASP A 172 -11.31 -5.97 21.16
C ASP A 172 -10.02 -6.17 21.98
N PHE A 173 -8.88 -6.21 21.28
CA PHE A 173 -7.54 -6.31 21.87
C PHE A 173 -7.31 -5.29 23.00
N SER A 174 -7.93 -4.10 22.92
CA SER A 174 -7.88 -3.09 23.99
C SER A 174 -8.38 -3.64 25.33
N ARG A 175 -9.48 -4.41 25.29
CA ARG A 175 -10.15 -4.98 26.45
C ARG A 175 -9.40 -6.20 26.97
N VAL A 176 -8.84 -7.01 26.07
CA VAL A 176 -8.06 -8.21 26.40
C VAL A 176 -6.75 -7.83 27.12
N MET A 177 -6.14 -6.71 26.75
CA MET A 177 -4.84 -6.27 27.28
C MET A 177 -4.93 -5.35 28.51
N LYS A 178 -6.09 -4.77 28.83
CA LYS A 178 -6.24 -3.82 29.95
C LYS A 178 -5.88 -4.49 31.29
N GLY A 179 -4.80 -4.03 31.94
CA GLY A 179 -4.25 -4.59 33.18
C GLY A 179 -2.91 -5.33 33.01
N SER A 180 -2.46 -5.53 31.77
CA SER A 180 -1.13 -6.13 31.47
C SER A 180 0.05 -5.16 31.63
N SER A 181 -0.21 -3.86 31.85
CA SER A 181 0.86 -2.89 32.13
C SER A 181 1.69 -3.32 33.34
N GLY A 182 3.00 -3.18 33.24
CA GLY A 182 4.00 -3.60 34.22
C GLY A 182 4.39 -5.08 34.15
N SER A 183 3.78 -5.90 33.28
CA SER A 183 4.23 -7.28 33.02
C SER A 183 5.65 -7.32 32.49
N GLY A 184 6.52 -8.15 33.08
CA GLY A 184 7.85 -8.45 32.55
C GLY A 184 7.80 -9.19 31.21
N ILE A 185 8.70 -8.82 30.31
CA ILE A 185 8.92 -9.49 29.02
C ILE A 185 10.08 -10.45 29.20
N PHE A 186 9.83 -11.73 29.03
CA PHE A 186 10.76 -12.80 29.33
C PHE A 186 11.20 -13.60 28.11
N VAL A 187 12.36 -14.19 28.23
CA VAL A 187 12.94 -15.16 27.30
C VAL A 187 13.81 -16.13 28.08
N GLU A 188 13.83 -17.40 27.69
CA GLU A 188 14.71 -18.40 28.30
C GLU A 188 15.86 -18.73 27.36
N TYR A 189 17.08 -18.78 27.89
CA TYR A 189 18.28 -19.14 27.13
C TYR A 189 19.30 -19.81 28.06
N GLU A 190 19.84 -20.96 27.65
CA GLU A 190 20.78 -21.78 28.45
C GLU A 190 20.30 -22.07 29.88
N ASN A 191 19.02 -22.42 30.05
CA ASN A 191 18.35 -22.69 31.34
C ASN A 191 18.36 -21.50 32.32
N ARG A 192 18.35 -20.28 31.80
CA ARG A 192 18.19 -19.04 32.59
C ARG A 192 17.10 -18.17 32.00
N ILE A 193 16.42 -17.44 32.87
CA ILE A 193 15.34 -16.52 32.47
C ILE A 193 15.87 -15.11 32.40
N PHE A 194 15.70 -14.49 31.25
CA PHE A 194 16.08 -13.11 31.02
C PHE A 194 14.83 -12.24 30.93
N CYS A 195 14.75 -11.23 31.78
CA CYS A 195 13.74 -10.20 31.73
C CYS A 195 14.28 -8.99 30.96
N LEU A 196 13.66 -8.71 29.82
CA LEU A 196 14.11 -7.72 28.85
C LEU A 196 13.55 -6.32 29.14
N GLY A 197 12.53 -6.22 29.99
CA GLY A 197 11.80 -4.99 30.25
C GLY A 197 10.38 -5.30 30.73
N TYR A 198 9.53 -4.28 30.83
CA TYR A 198 8.13 -4.43 31.20
C TYR A 198 7.20 -3.72 30.22
N VAL A 199 5.96 -4.20 30.11
CA VAL A 199 4.92 -3.61 29.26
C VAL A 199 4.55 -2.23 29.81
N LYS A 200 4.61 -1.19 28.98
CA LYS A 200 4.21 0.16 29.38
C LYS A 200 2.78 0.46 28.93
N SER A 201 2.55 0.42 27.63
CA SER A 201 1.27 0.86 27.07
C SER A 201 0.99 0.20 25.72
N ARG A 202 -0.27 0.28 25.33
CA ARG A 202 -0.72 0.13 23.94
C ARG A 202 -0.43 1.42 23.15
N MET A 203 -0.21 1.26 21.83
CA MET A 203 -0.25 2.21 20.70
C MET A 203 -0.15 3.73 20.91
N THR A 204 0.66 4.35 20.04
CA THR A 204 0.40 5.69 19.45
C THR A 204 -0.21 5.54 18.05
N GLU A 205 -0.74 6.61 17.43
CA GLU A 205 -1.47 6.62 16.13
C GLU A 205 -0.77 5.94 14.92
N THR A 206 0.49 5.52 15.05
CA THR A 206 1.38 5.04 13.98
C THR A 206 1.69 3.53 14.00
N ASP A 207 1.27 2.78 15.02
CA ASP A 207 1.66 1.37 15.22
C ASP A 207 0.55 0.39 14.72
N ARG A 208 0.80 -0.93 14.66
CA ARG A 208 -0.25 -1.93 14.29
C ARG A 208 -1.15 -2.24 15.49
N LEU A 209 -2.37 -2.72 15.22
CA LEU A 209 -3.42 -2.95 16.22
C LEU A 209 -3.03 -3.90 17.37
N ASN A 210 -2.06 -4.80 17.15
CA ASN A 210 -1.57 -5.81 18.09
C ASN A 210 -0.17 -5.49 18.68
N ASP A 211 0.35 -4.29 18.47
CA ASP A 211 1.65 -3.87 19.01
C ASP A 211 1.53 -3.35 20.46
N ILE A 212 2.56 -3.66 21.26
CA ILE A 212 2.77 -3.16 22.63
C ILE A 212 4.10 -2.42 22.72
N LYS A 213 4.11 -1.33 23.50
CA LYS A 213 5.34 -0.64 23.88
C LYS A 213 5.84 -1.19 25.21
N ILE A 214 7.13 -1.48 25.26
CA ILE A 214 7.82 -1.91 26.47
C ILE A 214 8.79 -0.83 26.92
N ARG A 215 9.13 -0.82 28.20
CA ARG A 215 10.23 -0.02 28.73
C ARG A 215 11.31 -0.95 29.29
N ARG A 216 12.56 -0.56 29.07
CA ARG A 216 13.72 -1.28 29.60
C ARG A 216 13.86 -0.96 31.08
N ILE A 217 14.39 -1.91 31.83
CA ILE A 217 14.68 -1.69 33.24
C ILE A 217 15.82 -0.67 33.33
N PRO A 218 15.65 0.41 34.12
CA PRO A 218 16.66 1.46 34.25
C PRO A 218 18.02 0.90 34.61
N SER A 219 19.08 1.45 34.01
CA SER A 219 20.46 1.00 34.24
C SER A 219 20.87 1.05 35.71
N ASP A 220 20.31 1.98 36.48
CA ASP A 220 20.66 2.17 37.89
C ASP A 220 20.06 1.08 38.77
N ILE A 221 18.87 0.58 38.41
CA ILE A 221 18.26 -0.62 39.00
C ILE A 221 19.01 -1.85 38.51
N ASN A 222 19.27 -1.93 37.20
CA ASN A 222 20.02 -3.04 36.62
C ASN A 222 21.38 -3.18 37.31
N ASN A 223 22.14 -2.11 37.51
CA ASN A 223 23.45 -2.14 38.16
C ASN A 223 23.39 -2.49 39.66
N LYS A 224 22.25 -2.26 40.33
CA LYS A 224 22.04 -2.63 41.75
C LYS A 224 21.73 -4.12 41.93
N PHE A 225 21.06 -4.74 40.96
CA PHE A 225 20.52 -6.11 41.07
C PHE A 225 21.10 -7.09 40.04
N SER A 226 21.96 -6.65 39.12
CA SER A 226 22.65 -7.51 38.14
C SER A 226 23.99 -7.97 38.70
N HIS A 227 24.18 -9.29 38.83
CA HIS A 227 25.53 -9.83 38.98
C HIS A 227 26.32 -9.65 37.67
N PRO A 228 27.60 -9.22 37.73
CA PRO A 228 28.39 -8.97 36.54
C PRO A 228 28.60 -10.28 35.76
N ILE A 229 28.28 -10.24 34.46
CA ILE A 229 28.56 -11.32 33.51
C ILE A 229 30.07 -11.59 33.50
N LEU A 230 30.51 -12.63 34.20
CA LEU A 230 31.85 -13.22 34.11
C LEU A 230 31.99 -14.02 32.81
N LEU A 231 31.73 -13.41 31.65
CA LEU A 231 32.03 -14.02 30.33
C LEU A 231 32.90 -13.13 29.43
N HIS A 232 33.15 -11.87 29.78
CA HIS A 232 33.58 -10.92 28.75
C HIS A 232 35.08 -10.87 28.42
N SER A 233 36.00 -11.34 29.28
CA SER A 233 37.46 -11.13 29.07
C SER A 233 38.27 -12.40 28.71
N ILE A 234 37.75 -13.60 28.98
CA ILE A 234 38.43 -14.87 28.62
C ILE A 234 37.82 -15.47 27.34
N GLN A 235 36.51 -15.32 27.13
CA GLN A 235 35.85 -15.78 25.90
C GLN A 235 35.99 -14.82 24.73
N GLN A 236 36.16 -13.51 24.91
CA GLN A 236 36.41 -12.64 23.74
C GLN A 236 37.76 -12.87 23.07
N LYS A 237 38.70 -13.54 23.73
CA LYS A 237 39.98 -13.90 23.13
C LYS A 237 40.03 -15.36 22.68
N GLN A 238 39.32 -16.26 23.34
CA GLN A 238 39.25 -17.68 22.95
C GLN A 238 38.05 -18.02 22.05
N ALA A 239 36.89 -17.38 22.17
CA ALA A 239 35.71 -17.60 21.33
C ALA A 239 35.75 -16.80 20.01
N LEU A 240 36.40 -15.63 19.97
CA LEU A 240 36.67 -14.95 18.69
C LEU A 240 37.60 -15.79 17.79
N GLU A 241 38.44 -16.65 18.39
CA GLU A 241 39.32 -17.59 17.67
C GLU A 241 38.71 -19.01 17.54
N ALA A 242 37.69 -19.39 18.35
CA ALA A 242 37.13 -20.75 18.38
C ALA A 242 35.67 -20.91 17.92
N SER A 243 34.90 -19.83 17.70
CA SER A 243 33.47 -19.92 17.29
C SER A 243 33.12 -19.19 15.99
N LEU A 244 34.10 -18.75 15.21
CA LEU A 244 33.86 -18.26 13.84
C LEU A 244 33.80 -19.48 12.91
N THR A 245 32.66 -19.68 12.26
CA THR A 245 32.53 -20.66 11.17
C THR A 245 33.53 -20.31 10.05
N PRO A 246 34.00 -21.27 9.24
CA PRO A 246 34.94 -20.99 8.15
C PRO A 246 34.48 -19.87 7.21
N GLN A 247 33.17 -19.74 6.96
CA GLN A 247 32.62 -18.68 6.10
C GLN A 247 32.68 -17.29 6.75
N SER A 248 32.44 -17.20 8.07
CA SER A 248 32.59 -15.93 8.80
C SER A 248 34.04 -15.44 8.85
N HIS A 249 35.02 -16.35 8.78
CA HIS A 249 36.43 -15.98 8.61
C HIS A 249 36.72 -15.36 7.25
N VAL A 250 36.22 -15.96 6.15
CA VAL A 250 36.42 -15.43 4.78
C VAL A 250 35.80 -14.04 4.63
N GLU A 251 34.58 -13.83 5.15
CA GLU A 251 33.93 -12.51 5.13
C GLU A 251 34.75 -11.47 5.90
N ILE A 252 35.17 -11.78 7.14
CA ILE A 252 35.96 -10.88 7.97
C ILE A 252 37.30 -10.57 7.31
N GLU A 253 37.97 -11.57 6.76
CA GLU A 253 39.24 -11.41 6.05
C GLU A 253 39.08 -10.53 4.80
N TYR A 254 38.02 -10.76 4.01
CA TYR A 254 37.70 -9.93 2.85
C TYR A 254 37.50 -8.46 3.24
N ILE A 255 36.69 -8.20 4.29
CA ILE A 255 36.45 -6.84 4.80
C ILE A 255 37.75 -6.20 5.32
N ASN A 256 38.59 -6.96 6.02
CA ASN A 256 39.86 -6.47 6.54
C ASN A 256 40.84 -6.12 5.41
N LYS A 257 40.90 -6.90 4.33
CA LYS A 257 41.74 -6.60 3.17
C LYS A 257 41.33 -5.32 2.46
N TRP A 258 40.03 -5.04 2.37
CA TRP A 258 39.54 -3.76 1.87
C TRP A 258 39.92 -2.58 2.78
N ASN A 259 39.93 -2.77 4.10
CA ASN A 259 40.43 -1.75 5.04
C ASN A 259 41.95 -1.53 4.91
N GLU A 260 42.73 -2.61 4.82
CA GLU A 260 44.18 -2.56 4.55
C GLU A 260 44.46 -1.78 3.26
N LEU A 261 43.72 -2.05 2.18
CA LEU A 261 43.84 -1.34 0.91
C LEU A 261 43.55 0.15 1.05
N SER A 262 42.50 0.53 1.78
CA SER A 262 42.13 1.94 2.03
C SER A 262 43.25 2.70 2.75
N ILE A 263 43.86 2.07 3.75
CA ILE A 263 44.98 2.64 4.51
C ILE A 263 46.23 2.77 3.62
N ALA A 264 46.56 1.72 2.87
CA ALA A 264 47.74 1.70 1.98
C ALA A 264 47.64 2.75 0.86
N LEU A 265 46.45 2.88 0.24
CA LEU A 265 46.17 3.94 -0.75
C LEU A 265 46.34 5.34 -0.16
N SER A 266 45.84 5.57 1.05
CA SER A 266 45.97 6.87 1.72
C SER A 266 47.42 7.24 2.05
N LYS A 267 48.30 6.25 2.16
CA LYS A 267 49.73 6.41 2.46
C LYS A 267 50.64 6.30 1.24
N ASN A 268 50.09 6.07 0.04
CA ASN A 268 50.84 5.77 -1.19
C ASN A 268 51.79 4.56 -1.05
N GLU A 269 51.36 3.51 -0.36
CA GLU A 269 52.09 2.24 -0.23
C GLU A 269 51.82 1.30 -1.44
N ASP A 270 52.63 0.25 -1.63
CA ASP A 270 52.39 -0.76 -2.67
C ASP A 270 51.18 -1.63 -2.32
N ILE A 271 50.17 -1.60 -3.19
CA ILE A 271 48.88 -2.27 -3.02
C ILE A 271 48.74 -3.57 -3.82
N THR A 272 49.77 -3.96 -4.58
CA THR A 272 49.69 -5.09 -5.54
C THR A 272 49.30 -6.40 -4.88
N ARG A 273 49.93 -6.73 -3.74
CA ARG A 273 49.65 -7.95 -2.98
C ARG A 273 48.24 -7.94 -2.40
N ILE A 274 47.81 -6.80 -1.84
CA ILE A 274 46.48 -6.65 -1.24
C ILE A 274 45.38 -6.85 -2.28
N LEU A 275 45.56 -6.33 -3.51
CA LEU A 275 44.62 -6.53 -4.61
C LEU A 275 44.51 -7.98 -5.08
N ASN A 276 45.62 -8.74 -5.05
CA ASN A 276 45.59 -10.16 -5.36
C ASN A 276 44.86 -10.95 -4.26
N ASP A 277 45.14 -10.67 -2.98
CA ASP A 277 44.42 -11.29 -1.86
C ASP A 277 42.90 -11.02 -1.95
N ILE A 278 42.49 -9.79 -2.27
CA ILE A 278 41.07 -9.43 -2.48
C ILE A 278 40.45 -10.25 -3.61
N SER A 279 41.16 -10.40 -4.74
CA SER A 279 40.68 -11.16 -5.89
C SER A 279 40.49 -12.64 -5.57
N GLU A 280 41.37 -13.24 -4.77
CA GLU A 280 41.26 -14.64 -4.36
C GLU A 280 40.09 -14.85 -3.38
N LEU A 281 39.96 -13.98 -2.38
CA LEU A 281 38.89 -14.05 -1.39
C LEU A 281 37.50 -13.80 -2.01
N LYS A 282 37.42 -12.97 -3.06
CA LYS A 282 36.16 -12.66 -3.76
C LYS A 282 35.46 -13.90 -4.31
N ILE A 283 36.23 -14.92 -4.74
CA ILE A 283 35.69 -16.19 -5.26
C ILE A 283 34.86 -16.92 -4.19
N HIS A 284 35.26 -16.79 -2.92
CA HIS A 284 34.60 -17.45 -1.80
C HIS A 284 33.51 -16.58 -1.15
N TYR A 285 33.56 -15.26 -1.34
CA TYR A 285 32.56 -14.28 -0.88
C TYR A 285 32.01 -13.40 -2.02
N PRO A 286 31.24 -13.98 -2.96
CA PRO A 286 30.79 -13.29 -4.17
C PRO A 286 29.72 -12.22 -3.90
N TYR A 287 28.90 -12.41 -2.87
CA TYR A 287 27.78 -11.52 -2.50
C TYR A 287 28.13 -10.68 -1.28
N VAL A 288 28.63 -9.46 -1.52
CA VAL A 288 29.17 -8.59 -0.46
C VAL A 288 28.06 -7.75 0.18
N LYS A 289 27.89 -7.88 1.51
CA LYS A 289 26.89 -7.12 2.26
C LYS A 289 27.32 -5.70 2.61
N SER A 290 28.56 -5.48 3.04
CA SER A 290 29.07 -4.14 3.41
C SER A 290 30.09 -3.63 2.40
N VAL A 291 29.87 -2.42 1.88
CA VAL A 291 30.74 -1.78 0.86
C VAL A 291 31.38 -0.47 1.33
N ILE A 292 31.47 -0.28 2.65
CA ILE A 292 31.95 0.98 3.26
C ILE A 292 33.38 1.32 2.82
N TYR A 293 34.28 0.33 2.82
CA TYR A 293 35.68 0.56 2.44
C TYR A 293 35.84 0.77 0.93
N GLN A 294 35.05 0.07 0.12
CA GLN A 294 34.99 0.25 -1.33
C GLN A 294 34.53 1.68 -1.67
N GLU A 295 33.53 2.20 -0.94
CA GLU A 295 33.07 3.59 -1.06
C GLU A 295 34.18 4.59 -0.69
N GLN A 296 34.90 4.35 0.42
CA GLN A 296 36.06 5.17 0.80
C GLN A 296 37.15 5.16 -0.27
N ILE A 297 37.48 4.00 -0.81
CA ILE A 297 38.51 3.83 -1.84
C ILE A 297 38.12 4.54 -3.13
N THR A 298 36.86 4.39 -3.57
CA THR A 298 36.34 5.13 -4.72
C THR A 298 36.55 6.63 -4.52
N ASN A 299 36.23 7.15 -3.33
CA ASN A 299 36.38 8.57 -3.00
C ASN A 299 37.84 9.02 -2.90
N ILE A 300 38.74 8.19 -2.37
CA ILE A 300 40.19 8.48 -2.30
C ILE A 300 40.75 8.60 -3.72
N ILE A 301 40.45 7.64 -4.58
CA ILE A 301 40.98 7.57 -5.95
C ILE A 301 40.43 8.73 -6.80
N LEU A 302 39.11 9.02 -6.73
CA LEU A 302 38.51 10.13 -7.47
C LEU A 302 39.03 11.51 -7.07
N ARG A 303 39.59 11.66 -5.85
CA ARG A 303 40.19 12.93 -5.38
C ARG A 303 41.65 13.07 -5.80
N ASN A 304 42.29 12.02 -6.29
CA ASN A 304 43.62 12.12 -6.87
C ASN A 304 43.55 13.12 -8.06
N LYS A 305 44.62 13.89 -8.25
CA LYS A 305 44.77 14.82 -9.38
C LYS A 305 45.77 14.34 -10.42
N ASN A 306 46.50 13.27 -10.10
CA ASN A 306 47.51 12.67 -10.95
C ASN A 306 46.93 11.51 -11.76
N GLN A 307 47.59 11.16 -12.85
CA GLN A 307 47.22 10.00 -13.65
C GLN A 307 47.31 8.71 -12.81
N TRP A 308 46.25 7.90 -12.86
CA TRP A 308 46.15 6.68 -12.08
C TRP A 308 47.11 5.62 -12.62
N ASN A 309 47.83 4.96 -11.73
CA ASN A 309 48.62 3.79 -12.07
C ASN A 309 47.73 2.55 -12.26
N ALA A 310 48.30 1.45 -12.77
CA ALA A 310 47.56 0.23 -13.07
C ALA A 310 46.87 -0.39 -11.84
N CYS A 311 47.51 -0.31 -10.66
CA CYS A 311 46.96 -0.83 -9.42
C CYS A 311 45.81 0.05 -8.91
N GLU A 312 45.91 1.38 -9.03
CA GLU A 312 44.82 2.31 -8.70
C GLU A 312 43.61 2.10 -9.61
N ARG A 313 43.81 1.91 -10.92
CA ARG A 313 42.72 1.55 -11.85
C ARG A 313 42.05 0.24 -11.43
N ARG A 314 42.83 -0.81 -11.12
CA ARG A 314 42.31 -2.11 -10.69
C ARG A 314 41.55 -2.02 -9.37
N ALA A 315 42.07 -1.28 -8.39
CA ALA A 315 41.39 -1.02 -7.11
C ALA A 315 40.05 -0.32 -7.30
N PHE A 316 39.99 0.67 -8.21
CA PHE A 316 38.76 1.38 -8.55
C PHE A 316 37.71 0.44 -9.16
N ILE A 317 38.10 -0.36 -10.16
CA ILE A 317 37.17 -1.30 -10.82
C ILE A 317 36.65 -2.35 -9.83
N TYR A 318 37.51 -2.95 -9.00
CA TYR A 318 37.07 -3.93 -7.99
C TYR A 318 36.12 -3.31 -6.96
N ALA A 319 36.37 -2.06 -6.54
CA ALA A 319 35.50 -1.37 -5.59
C ALA A 319 34.12 -1.10 -6.21
N LEU A 320 34.06 -0.70 -7.47
CA LEU A 320 32.80 -0.48 -8.18
C LEU A 320 32.03 -1.77 -8.41
N GLN A 321 32.71 -2.88 -8.72
CA GLN A 321 32.10 -4.19 -8.90
C GLN A 321 31.33 -4.64 -7.65
N ASP A 322 31.93 -4.52 -6.46
CA ASP A 322 31.28 -4.83 -5.18
C ASP A 322 30.11 -3.89 -4.85
N ARG A 323 30.22 -2.63 -5.26
CA ARG A 323 29.16 -1.63 -5.12
C ARG A 323 28.06 -1.79 -6.16
N GLY A 324 28.24 -2.64 -7.17
CA GLY A 324 27.33 -2.81 -8.28
C GLY A 324 27.21 -1.58 -9.18
N LEU A 325 28.24 -0.75 -9.25
CA LEU A 325 28.29 0.48 -10.03
C LEU A 325 29.25 0.32 -11.23
N TRP A 326 29.23 1.23 -12.19
CA TRP A 326 30.18 1.25 -13.30
C TRP A 326 30.78 2.65 -13.53
N PRO A 327 31.98 2.76 -14.13
CA PRO A 327 32.71 4.03 -14.23
C PRO A 327 31.92 5.17 -14.86
N ALA A 328 31.09 4.89 -15.87
CA ALA A 328 30.32 5.94 -16.57
C ALA A 328 29.35 6.71 -15.66
N LEU A 329 28.96 6.17 -14.49
CA LEU A 329 28.15 6.88 -13.50
C LEU A 329 28.88 8.07 -12.85
N PHE A 330 30.21 8.15 -13.00
CA PHE A 330 31.04 9.21 -12.44
C PHE A 330 31.49 10.24 -13.50
N GLY A 331 30.97 10.15 -14.73
CA GLY A 331 31.31 11.05 -15.84
C GLY A 331 32.69 10.75 -16.46
N GLU A 332 33.26 11.75 -17.13
CA GLU A 332 34.59 11.63 -17.74
C GLU A 332 35.69 11.55 -16.66
N LEU A 333 36.52 10.51 -16.73
CA LEU A 333 37.62 10.26 -15.80
C LEU A 333 38.98 10.40 -16.53
N PRO A 334 39.41 11.62 -16.91
CA PRO A 334 40.61 11.81 -17.74
C PRO A 334 41.90 11.31 -17.06
N GLN A 335 41.91 11.24 -15.73
CA GLN A 335 43.04 10.73 -14.97
C GLN A 335 43.17 9.21 -14.96
N ALA A 336 42.10 8.48 -15.26
CA ALA A 336 42.10 7.02 -15.19
C ALA A 336 42.96 6.39 -16.28
N GLY A 337 42.97 6.96 -17.49
CA GLY A 337 43.50 6.28 -18.68
C GLY A 337 42.51 5.24 -19.21
N ASP A 338 43.02 4.17 -19.82
CA ASP A 338 42.21 3.06 -20.35
C ASP A 338 41.99 1.98 -19.28
N PHE A 339 40.76 1.43 -19.20
CA PHE A 339 40.37 0.31 -18.33
C PHE A 339 40.30 -1.03 -19.09
N ASN A 340 40.51 -1.05 -20.41
CA ASN A 340 40.39 -2.25 -21.24
C ASN A 340 41.40 -3.36 -20.87
N ASP A 341 42.43 -3.04 -20.08
CA ASP A 341 43.38 -4.00 -19.51
C ASP A 341 42.81 -4.78 -18.31
N ILE A 342 41.65 -4.40 -17.78
CA ILE A 342 40.99 -5.03 -16.62
C ILE A 342 39.76 -5.83 -17.08
N PRO A 343 39.79 -7.18 -17.03
CA PRO A 343 38.69 -8.02 -17.55
C PRO A 343 37.30 -7.69 -16.98
N GLU A 344 37.23 -7.39 -15.69
CA GLU A 344 35.98 -7.11 -14.97
C GLU A 344 35.30 -5.81 -15.46
N TYR A 345 36.06 -4.86 -16.00
CA TYR A 345 35.51 -3.64 -16.56
C TYR A 345 34.57 -3.93 -17.73
N LYS A 346 34.97 -4.83 -18.65
CA LYS A 346 34.17 -5.20 -19.81
C LYS A 346 32.82 -5.80 -19.38
N ASN A 347 32.85 -6.65 -18.37
CA ASN A 347 31.66 -7.29 -17.79
C ASN A 347 30.70 -6.28 -17.15
N MET A 348 31.24 -5.31 -16.40
CA MET A 348 30.45 -4.23 -15.83
C MET A 348 29.78 -3.38 -16.91
N MET A 349 30.48 -3.11 -18.02
CA MET A 349 29.92 -2.36 -19.14
C MET A 349 28.86 -3.16 -19.92
N PHE A 350 29.00 -4.47 -20.05
CA PHE A 350 27.93 -5.34 -20.57
C PHE A 350 26.67 -5.23 -19.71
N ARG A 351 26.81 -5.36 -18.39
CA ARG A 351 25.69 -5.24 -17.46
C ARG A 351 25.03 -3.86 -17.49
N ALA A 352 25.83 -2.79 -17.53
CA ALA A 352 25.34 -1.43 -17.69
C ALA A 352 24.51 -1.29 -18.98
N SER A 353 24.99 -1.89 -20.07
CA SER A 353 24.30 -1.93 -21.37
C SER A 353 23.00 -2.73 -21.32
N THR A 354 22.99 -3.85 -20.59
CA THR A 354 21.79 -4.64 -20.30
C THR A 354 20.73 -3.82 -19.57
N PHE A 355 21.11 -3.08 -18.52
CA PHE A 355 20.17 -2.21 -17.79
C PHE A 355 19.68 -1.02 -18.62
N ALA A 356 20.50 -0.55 -19.56
CA ALA A 356 20.16 0.53 -20.49
C ALA A 356 19.30 0.06 -21.68
N CYS A 357 19.06 -1.26 -21.84
CA CYS A 357 18.22 -1.83 -22.90
C CYS A 357 18.51 -1.30 -24.33
N GLY A 358 19.79 -1.09 -24.68
CA GLY A 358 20.21 -0.76 -26.06
C GLY A 358 20.39 0.73 -26.38
N SER A 359 20.60 1.57 -25.37
CA SER A 359 21.05 2.97 -25.53
C SER A 359 22.58 3.12 -25.44
N THR A 360 23.34 2.07 -25.74
CA THR A 360 24.81 2.02 -25.58
C THR A 360 25.52 1.66 -26.88
N ASP A 361 26.79 2.04 -26.98
CA ASP A 361 27.67 1.79 -28.13
C ASP A 361 27.71 0.32 -28.55
N GLU A 362 27.78 0.07 -29.87
CA GLU A 362 27.95 -1.27 -30.46
C GLU A 362 29.18 -2.02 -29.91
N ALA A 363 30.15 -1.31 -29.33
CA ALA A 363 31.33 -1.87 -28.67
C ALA A 363 31.02 -2.66 -27.38
N ASN A 364 29.84 -2.50 -26.78
CA ASN A 364 29.45 -3.10 -25.50
C ASN A 364 28.39 -4.21 -25.64
N ILE A 365 28.31 -4.86 -26.81
CA ILE A 365 27.38 -5.98 -27.04
C ILE A 365 27.84 -7.24 -26.27
N PRO A 366 26.97 -7.89 -25.49
CA PRO A 366 27.31 -9.12 -24.78
C PRO A 366 27.79 -10.24 -25.70
N ASP A 367 28.90 -10.90 -25.34
CA ASP A 367 29.45 -12.03 -26.11
C ASP A 367 28.63 -13.30 -25.88
N LYS A 368 27.87 -13.71 -26.90
CA LYS A 368 27.02 -14.91 -26.90
C LYS A 368 27.77 -16.22 -26.68
N ASN A 369 29.10 -16.24 -26.83
CA ASN A 369 29.90 -17.45 -26.63
C ASN A 369 30.30 -17.67 -25.17
N THR A 370 30.02 -16.70 -24.29
CA THR A 370 30.29 -16.78 -22.85
C THR A 370 29.00 -16.94 -22.06
N ASP A 371 29.03 -17.67 -20.94
CA ASP A 371 27.84 -17.83 -20.08
C ASP A 371 27.32 -16.49 -19.56
N GLU A 372 28.23 -15.58 -19.21
CA GLU A 372 27.90 -14.23 -18.75
C GLU A 372 27.25 -13.40 -19.85
N GLY A 373 27.85 -13.34 -21.04
CA GLY A 373 27.28 -12.60 -22.16
C GLY A 373 25.95 -13.18 -22.63
N MET A 374 25.78 -14.51 -22.60
CA MET A 374 24.49 -15.15 -22.86
C MET A 374 23.44 -14.78 -21.80
N TYR A 375 23.81 -14.82 -20.52
CA TYR A 375 22.92 -14.45 -19.42
C TYR A 375 22.46 -12.98 -19.50
N ASP A 376 23.39 -12.07 -19.76
CA ASP A 376 23.09 -10.65 -19.95
C ASP A 376 22.20 -10.39 -21.17
N LEU A 377 22.40 -11.15 -22.26
CA LEU A 377 21.51 -11.09 -23.41
C LEU A 377 20.09 -11.57 -23.06
N VAL A 378 19.96 -12.66 -22.30
CA VAL A 378 18.66 -13.18 -21.81
C VAL A 378 17.97 -12.13 -20.94
N LEU A 379 18.68 -11.50 -20.00
CA LEU A 379 18.14 -10.42 -19.17
C LEU A 379 17.71 -9.22 -20.01
N CYS A 380 18.50 -8.83 -21.02
CA CYS A 380 18.12 -7.76 -21.94
C CYS A 380 16.80 -8.05 -22.65
N LYS A 381 16.58 -9.31 -23.08
CA LYS A 381 15.29 -9.72 -23.65
C LYS A 381 14.15 -9.69 -22.64
N ALA A 382 14.40 -10.12 -21.40
CA ALA A 382 13.44 -10.04 -20.32
C ALA A 382 13.02 -8.59 -20.02
N PHE A 383 13.97 -7.66 -19.91
CA PHE A 383 13.72 -6.25 -19.65
C PHE A 383 13.02 -5.53 -20.81
N LYS A 384 13.25 -5.99 -22.05
CA LYS A 384 12.50 -5.56 -23.24
C LYS A 384 11.17 -6.28 -23.44
N PHE A 385 10.77 -7.16 -22.51
CA PHE A 385 9.55 -7.98 -22.61
C PHE A 385 9.46 -8.82 -23.90
N GLU A 386 10.60 -9.14 -24.52
CA GLU A 386 10.72 -10.00 -25.71
C GLU A 386 10.79 -11.48 -25.26
N PHE A 387 9.70 -12.00 -24.69
CA PHE A 387 9.68 -13.29 -24.00
C PHE A 387 9.89 -14.50 -24.92
N ASP A 388 9.54 -14.40 -26.20
CA ASP A 388 9.83 -15.38 -27.24
C ASP A 388 11.35 -15.53 -27.46
N LYS A 389 12.04 -14.41 -27.69
CA LYS A 389 13.50 -14.37 -27.87
C LYS A 389 14.22 -14.78 -26.60
N MET A 390 13.70 -14.36 -25.44
CA MET A 390 14.20 -14.79 -24.14
C MET A 390 14.15 -16.33 -24.02
N PHE A 391 13.01 -16.93 -24.37
CA PHE A 391 12.80 -18.37 -24.34
C PHE A 391 13.71 -19.12 -25.32
N GLU A 392 13.87 -18.62 -26.56
CA GLU A 392 14.81 -19.18 -27.54
C GLU A 392 16.24 -19.23 -27.02
N LEU A 393 16.72 -18.11 -26.45
CA LEU A 393 18.07 -18.01 -25.89
C LEU A 393 18.27 -18.96 -24.71
N ILE A 394 17.29 -19.06 -23.81
CA ILE A 394 17.34 -19.97 -22.65
C ILE A 394 17.44 -21.44 -23.11
N ASN A 395 16.68 -21.83 -24.14
CA ASN A 395 16.71 -23.20 -24.65
C ASN A 395 18.03 -23.51 -25.38
N ALA A 396 18.63 -22.53 -26.05
CA ALA A 396 19.93 -22.69 -26.72
C ALA A 396 21.14 -22.66 -25.75
N TRP A 397 20.97 -22.09 -24.56
CA TRP A 397 22.05 -21.91 -23.60
C TRP A 397 22.35 -23.20 -22.81
N ASN A 398 23.60 -23.69 -22.82
CA ASN A 398 24.02 -24.85 -22.05
C ASN A 398 25.10 -24.49 -21.00
N PRO A 399 24.70 -23.85 -19.88
CA PRO A 399 25.63 -23.33 -18.88
C PRO A 399 26.15 -24.40 -17.92
N ASN A 400 27.29 -24.09 -17.29
CA ASN A 400 27.84 -24.85 -16.16
C ASN A 400 27.94 -23.98 -14.87
N GLY A 401 28.03 -24.64 -13.72
CA GLY A 401 28.26 -23.97 -12.43
C GLY A 401 27.09 -23.08 -12.00
N ILE A 402 27.40 -21.88 -11.51
CA ILE A 402 26.40 -20.93 -11.01
C ILE A 402 25.42 -20.47 -12.11
N TRP A 403 25.85 -20.51 -13.36
CA TRP A 403 25.01 -20.15 -14.50
C TRP A 403 23.88 -21.16 -14.73
N SER A 404 24.10 -22.45 -14.42
CA SER A 404 23.04 -23.47 -14.45
C SER A 404 21.95 -23.18 -13.42
N VAL A 405 22.34 -22.63 -12.26
CA VAL A 405 21.40 -22.18 -11.22
C VAL A 405 20.55 -21.01 -11.70
N LYS A 406 21.18 -19.98 -12.30
CA LYS A 406 20.48 -18.83 -12.86
C LYS A 406 19.53 -19.23 -13.98
N LYS A 407 19.97 -20.12 -14.89
CA LYS A 407 19.13 -20.67 -15.96
C LYS A 407 17.89 -21.36 -15.39
N ALA A 408 18.02 -22.14 -14.31
CA ALA A 408 16.89 -22.87 -13.76
C ALA A 408 15.73 -21.96 -13.31
N LEU A 409 16.02 -20.81 -12.68
CA LEU A 409 14.96 -19.86 -12.33
C LEU A 409 14.33 -19.21 -13.57
N LEU A 410 15.13 -18.90 -14.59
CA LEU A 410 14.64 -18.33 -15.84
C LEU A 410 13.76 -19.31 -16.63
N VAL A 411 14.15 -20.59 -16.70
CA VAL A 411 13.34 -21.65 -17.31
C VAL A 411 12.01 -21.81 -16.57
N TYR A 412 12.07 -21.76 -15.24
CA TYR A 412 10.90 -21.89 -14.40
C TYR A 412 9.79 -20.87 -14.72
N LEU A 413 10.15 -19.64 -15.14
CA LEU A 413 9.17 -18.61 -15.54
C LEU A 413 8.21 -19.10 -16.63
N PHE A 414 8.65 -20.06 -17.45
CA PHE A 414 7.88 -20.63 -18.56
C PHE A 414 7.33 -22.03 -18.21
N ARG A 415 8.17 -22.89 -17.61
CA ARG A 415 7.82 -24.28 -17.31
C ARG A 415 8.70 -24.88 -16.22
N ARG A 416 8.18 -25.92 -15.54
CA ARG A 416 9.02 -26.81 -14.74
C ARG A 416 9.89 -27.66 -15.67
N ASP A 417 11.18 -27.81 -15.32
CA ASP A 417 12.18 -28.52 -16.11
C ASP A 417 13.09 -29.35 -15.19
N GLU A 418 13.00 -30.67 -15.28
CA GLU A 418 13.72 -31.59 -14.39
C GLU A 418 15.23 -31.59 -14.64
N ASP A 419 15.68 -31.38 -15.88
CA ASP A 419 17.10 -31.34 -16.21
C ASP A 419 17.76 -30.09 -15.62
N ALA A 420 17.06 -28.96 -15.67
CA ALA A 420 17.48 -27.74 -14.99
C ALA A 420 17.54 -27.96 -13.46
N LEU A 421 16.52 -28.57 -12.85
CA LEU A 421 16.51 -28.89 -11.41
C LEU A 421 17.65 -29.85 -11.01
N ASN A 422 17.92 -30.88 -11.82
CA ASN A 422 19.04 -31.80 -11.60
C ASN A 422 20.39 -31.07 -11.62
N SER A 423 20.56 -30.12 -12.54
CA SER A 423 21.77 -29.28 -12.60
C SER A 423 21.95 -28.42 -11.36
N VAL A 424 20.85 -27.83 -10.83
CA VAL A 424 20.90 -27.09 -9.55
C VAL A 424 21.22 -28.00 -8.38
N LYS A 425 20.64 -29.20 -8.34
CA LYS A 425 20.93 -30.20 -7.31
C LYS A 425 22.42 -30.57 -7.29
N MET A 426 23.00 -30.86 -8.45
CA MET A 426 24.44 -31.11 -8.57
C MET A 426 25.29 -29.93 -8.07
N PHE A 427 24.85 -28.69 -8.33
CA PHE A 427 25.53 -27.49 -7.83
C PHE A 427 25.45 -27.38 -6.30
N ILE A 428 24.31 -27.68 -5.69
CA ILE A 428 24.10 -27.67 -4.23
C ILE A 428 24.97 -28.73 -3.54
N GLU A 429 25.07 -29.93 -4.13
CA GLU A 429 25.83 -31.07 -3.57
C GLU A 429 27.35 -30.87 -3.67
N ASN A 430 27.84 -30.06 -4.61
CA ASN A 430 29.26 -29.77 -4.77
C ASN A 430 29.76 -28.77 -3.71
N LYS A 431 30.40 -29.29 -2.65
CA LYS A 431 30.96 -28.53 -1.53
C LYS A 431 32.17 -27.65 -1.86
N THR A 432 32.68 -27.66 -3.10
CA THR A 432 33.74 -26.73 -3.54
C THR A 432 33.19 -25.36 -3.94
N ASN A 433 31.88 -25.27 -4.22
CA ASN A 433 31.21 -24.01 -4.51
C ASN A 433 31.08 -23.13 -3.25
N SER A 434 31.01 -21.80 -3.42
CA SER A 434 30.81 -20.87 -2.30
C SER A 434 29.51 -21.20 -1.54
N GLU A 435 29.56 -21.17 -0.21
CA GLU A 435 28.37 -21.40 0.63
C GLU A 435 27.26 -20.37 0.32
N ASN A 436 27.62 -19.11 0.01
CA ASN A 436 26.66 -18.07 -0.38
C ASN A 436 25.92 -18.44 -1.67
N GLU A 437 26.64 -18.98 -2.66
CA GLU A 437 26.05 -19.43 -3.92
C GLU A 437 25.22 -20.71 -3.74
N ARG A 438 25.67 -21.64 -2.89
CA ARG A 438 24.90 -22.84 -2.55
C ARG A 438 23.60 -22.49 -1.82
N PHE A 439 23.58 -21.45 -0.99
CA PHE A 439 22.34 -20.97 -0.36
C PHE A 439 21.38 -20.39 -1.41
N VAL A 440 21.86 -19.50 -2.29
CA VAL A 440 21.02 -18.98 -3.40
C VAL A 440 20.50 -20.12 -4.29
N ALA A 441 21.32 -21.11 -4.62
CA ALA A 441 20.91 -22.28 -5.39
C ALA A 441 19.84 -23.11 -4.67
N THR A 442 19.97 -23.26 -3.35
CA THR A 442 18.98 -23.95 -2.50
C THR A 442 17.63 -23.23 -2.51
N LEU A 443 17.66 -21.89 -2.38
CA LEU A 443 16.46 -21.05 -2.47
C LEU A 443 15.79 -21.22 -3.85
N ILE A 444 16.56 -21.12 -4.94
CA ILE A 444 16.06 -21.29 -6.31
C ILE A 444 15.51 -22.71 -6.53
N TYR A 445 16.14 -23.76 -6.00
CA TYR A 445 15.63 -25.13 -6.13
C TYR A 445 14.29 -25.30 -5.42
N ASN A 446 14.19 -24.82 -4.17
CA ASN A 446 12.95 -24.91 -3.39
C ASN A 446 11.80 -24.18 -4.09
N ILE A 447 12.11 -23.04 -4.72
CA ILE A 447 11.19 -22.23 -5.51
C ILE A 447 10.78 -22.96 -6.81
N ALA A 448 11.74 -23.43 -7.61
CA ALA A 448 11.49 -24.01 -8.93
C ALA A 448 10.91 -25.42 -8.89
N SER A 449 11.15 -26.18 -7.81
CA SER A 449 10.64 -27.55 -7.66
C SER A 449 9.13 -27.61 -7.36
N GLN A 450 8.54 -26.53 -6.81
CA GLN A 450 7.15 -26.45 -6.36
C GLN A 450 6.72 -27.57 -5.38
N GLN A 451 7.67 -28.18 -4.67
CA GLN A 451 7.37 -29.27 -3.74
C GLN A 451 7.03 -28.73 -2.35
N PHE A 452 6.00 -29.31 -1.72
CA PHE A 452 5.64 -29.04 -0.32
C PHE A 452 5.62 -30.37 0.47
N PRO A 453 6.37 -30.47 1.59
CA PRO A 453 7.29 -29.48 2.15
C PRO A 453 8.51 -29.22 1.25
N GLN A 454 9.22 -28.10 1.49
CA GLN A 454 10.39 -27.71 0.70
C GLN A 454 11.49 -28.80 0.74
N PRO A 455 12.10 -29.18 -0.40
CA PRO A 455 13.06 -30.29 -0.47
C PRO A 455 14.33 -30.08 0.34
N TYR A 456 14.86 -28.86 0.38
CA TYR A 456 16.05 -28.52 1.14
C TYR A 456 15.74 -27.60 2.30
N LYS A 457 16.38 -27.86 3.45
CA LYS A 457 16.34 -26.98 4.62
C LYS A 457 17.49 -25.97 4.56
N TYR A 458 17.28 -24.81 5.18
CA TYR A 458 18.31 -23.76 5.26
C TYR A 458 19.21 -23.86 6.51
N THR A 459 18.91 -24.79 7.44
CA THR A 459 19.59 -24.92 8.74
C THR A 459 21.09 -25.11 8.62
N GLU A 460 21.56 -25.86 7.62
CA GLU A 460 23.00 -26.07 7.37
C GLU A 460 23.75 -24.75 7.08
N PHE A 461 23.11 -23.80 6.41
CA PHE A 461 23.69 -22.50 6.09
C PHE A 461 23.71 -21.58 7.32
N TRP A 462 22.63 -21.61 8.13
CA TRP A 462 22.53 -20.84 9.37
C TRP A 462 23.55 -21.29 10.41
N GLU A 463 23.71 -22.60 10.60
CA GLU A 463 24.73 -23.19 11.49
C GLU A 463 26.15 -22.81 11.05
N ARG A 464 26.36 -22.58 9.74
CA ARG A 464 27.62 -22.11 9.17
C ARG A 464 27.74 -20.58 9.11
N GLY A 465 26.78 -19.84 9.65
CA GLY A 465 26.82 -18.38 9.69
C GLY A 465 26.76 -17.69 8.33
N VAL A 466 26.23 -18.37 7.31
CA VAL A 466 26.04 -17.80 5.97
C VAL A 466 24.87 -16.84 6.02
N GLU A 467 25.07 -15.61 5.55
CA GLU A 467 24.00 -14.61 5.53
C GLU A 467 22.91 -14.96 4.53
N GLU A 468 21.65 -14.74 4.94
CA GLU A 468 20.53 -14.98 4.04
C GLU A 468 20.46 -13.90 2.95
N PRO A 469 20.00 -14.25 1.72
CA PRO A 469 19.75 -13.26 0.69
C PRO A 469 18.82 -12.11 1.13
N SER A 470 17.81 -12.42 1.96
CA SER A 470 16.86 -11.48 2.56
C SER A 470 17.55 -10.45 3.48
N GLU A 471 18.55 -10.87 4.26
CA GLU A 471 19.33 -10.01 5.14
C GLU A 471 20.22 -9.04 4.34
N ILE A 472 20.86 -9.53 3.26
CA ILE A 472 21.67 -8.69 2.37
C ILE A 472 20.79 -7.63 1.70
N ILE A 473 19.63 -8.03 1.15
CA ILE A 473 18.65 -7.12 0.55
C ILE A 473 18.20 -6.07 1.57
N SER A 474 17.85 -6.49 2.79
CA SER A 474 17.40 -5.58 3.83
C SER A 474 18.48 -4.61 4.27
N TYR A 475 19.74 -5.05 4.30
CA TYR A 475 20.89 -4.18 4.61
C TYR A 475 21.10 -3.11 3.52
N ILE A 476 21.04 -3.50 2.25
CA ILE A 476 21.14 -2.54 1.13
C ILE A 476 19.96 -1.56 1.18
N ALA A 477 18.74 -2.07 1.32
CA ALA A 477 17.53 -1.26 1.35
C ALA A 477 17.46 -0.30 2.54
N ALA A 478 18.01 -0.66 3.71
CA ALA A 478 18.08 0.21 4.88
C ALA A 478 18.99 1.44 4.66
N ARG A 479 19.86 1.41 3.65
CA ARG A 479 20.71 2.54 3.23
C ARG A 479 20.06 3.41 2.16
N ILE A 480 18.94 2.97 1.57
CA ILE A 480 18.12 3.74 0.63
C ILE A 480 17.03 4.45 1.45
N ASP A 481 17.12 5.77 1.60
CA ASP A 481 16.17 6.67 2.28
C ASP A 481 15.58 6.18 3.64
N LYS A 482 15.68 7.00 4.70
CA LYS A 482 15.15 6.62 6.03
C LYS A 482 13.62 6.65 6.12
N THR A 483 12.91 7.20 5.14
CA THR A 483 11.44 7.23 5.18
C THR A 483 10.84 5.84 4.97
N LYS A 484 9.87 5.44 5.80
CA LYS A 484 9.01 4.28 5.54
C LYS A 484 7.98 4.67 4.47
N THR A 485 7.86 3.88 3.41
CA THR A 485 6.96 4.14 2.27
C THR A 485 6.01 2.96 2.09
N GLN A 486 4.70 3.19 2.19
CA GLN A 486 3.66 2.21 1.84
C GLN A 486 3.10 2.54 0.44
N PRO A 487 2.75 1.53 -0.38
CA PRO A 487 2.11 1.76 -1.68
C PRO A 487 0.69 2.29 -1.50
N HIS A 488 0.51 3.56 -1.84
CA HIS A 488 -0.81 4.16 -2.03
C HIS A 488 -0.91 4.73 -3.45
N ILE A 489 -1.99 4.37 -4.13
CA ILE A 489 -2.34 4.95 -5.42
C ILE A 489 -2.65 6.43 -5.18
N PHE A 490 -2.15 7.32 -6.04
CA PHE A 490 -2.43 8.75 -5.90
C PHE A 490 -3.94 9.02 -5.93
N GLY A 491 -4.44 9.81 -4.97
CA GLY A 491 -5.88 10.08 -4.79
C GLY A 491 -6.62 9.13 -3.85
N THR A 492 -5.92 8.21 -3.17
CA THR A 492 -6.46 7.48 -2.02
C THR A 492 -5.73 7.96 -0.76
N HIS A 493 -6.46 8.44 0.26
CA HIS A 493 -5.90 9.11 1.46
C HIS A 493 -4.54 8.58 1.89
N SER A 494 -3.48 9.31 1.54
CA SER A 494 -2.11 8.98 1.90
C SER A 494 -1.34 10.22 2.37
N THR A 495 -0.55 10.01 3.42
CA THR A 495 0.41 10.97 3.97
C THR A 495 1.75 10.87 3.23
N GLN A 496 2.24 12.03 2.81
CA GLN A 496 3.56 12.43 2.27
C GLN A 496 4.66 11.38 2.07
N ILE A 497 5.30 11.44 0.89
CA ILE A 497 6.59 10.79 0.59
C ILE A 497 7.58 11.83 0.03
N PHE A 498 8.54 12.28 0.84
CA PHE A 498 9.60 13.21 0.41
C PHE A 498 10.69 12.49 -0.38
N GLY A 499 11.15 13.07 -1.50
CA GLY A 499 12.29 12.58 -2.26
C GLY A 499 13.54 13.38 -1.91
N SER A 500 14.61 12.70 -1.51
CA SER A 500 15.93 13.33 -1.38
C SER A 500 16.81 12.96 -2.58
N THR A 501 17.54 13.95 -3.11
CA THR A 501 18.63 13.77 -4.08
C THR A 501 19.93 13.54 -3.33
N ASP A 502 19.97 12.58 -2.41
CA ASP A 502 21.17 12.30 -1.64
C ASP A 502 22.16 11.42 -2.42
N SER A 503 23.44 11.52 -2.09
CA SER A 503 24.54 10.82 -2.79
C SER A 503 24.58 9.31 -2.51
N THR A 504 23.63 8.77 -1.75
CA THR A 504 23.66 7.39 -1.22
C THR A 504 22.50 6.56 -1.73
N SER A 505 21.29 7.12 -1.82
CA SER A 505 20.08 6.36 -2.15
C SER A 505 20.09 5.86 -3.59
N PHE A 506 20.57 6.65 -4.56
CA PHE A 506 20.68 6.21 -5.95
C PHE A 506 21.72 5.07 -6.12
N PRO A 507 22.98 5.19 -5.64
CA PRO A 507 23.94 4.09 -5.71
C PRO A 507 23.48 2.80 -5.03
N GLU A 508 22.86 2.87 -3.84
CA GLU A 508 22.38 1.67 -3.15
C GLU A 508 21.17 1.05 -3.86
N SER A 509 20.35 1.85 -4.54
CA SER A 509 19.26 1.35 -5.38
C SER A 509 19.81 0.55 -6.57
N ILE A 510 20.82 1.07 -7.28
CA ILE A 510 21.50 0.32 -8.35
C ILE A 510 22.10 -0.97 -7.78
N ARG A 511 22.74 -0.90 -6.61
CA ARG A 511 23.36 -2.06 -5.97
C ARG A 511 22.34 -3.16 -5.67
N LEU A 512 21.13 -2.82 -5.23
CA LEU A 512 20.07 -3.80 -5.01
C LEU A 512 19.62 -4.44 -6.33
N LEU A 513 19.41 -3.65 -7.38
CA LEU A 513 19.08 -4.17 -8.71
C LEU A 513 20.20 -5.10 -9.24
N GLN A 514 21.46 -4.69 -9.08
CA GLN A 514 22.63 -5.48 -9.45
C GLN A 514 22.70 -6.78 -8.66
N TYR A 515 22.37 -6.76 -7.36
CA TYR A 515 22.32 -7.95 -6.53
C TYR A 515 21.29 -8.97 -7.05
N LEU A 516 20.08 -8.52 -7.42
CA LEU A 516 19.06 -9.38 -8.02
C LEU A 516 19.57 -9.99 -9.34
N ALA A 517 20.16 -9.17 -10.20
CA ALA A 517 20.69 -9.63 -11.48
C ALA A 517 21.96 -10.49 -11.34
N ASN A 518 22.74 -10.37 -10.26
CA ASN A 518 23.92 -11.20 -10.01
C ASN A 518 23.56 -12.56 -9.41
N THR A 519 22.58 -12.59 -8.51
CA THR A 519 22.06 -13.82 -7.90
C THR A 519 21.11 -14.57 -8.83
N GLY A 520 20.52 -13.86 -9.79
CA GLY A 520 19.45 -14.36 -10.64
C GLY A 520 18.09 -14.39 -9.96
N LEU A 521 17.94 -13.86 -8.75
CA LEU A 521 16.68 -13.84 -8.00
C LEU A 521 15.65 -12.87 -8.60
N THR A 522 14.37 -13.20 -8.40
CA THR A 522 13.22 -12.33 -8.68
C THR A 522 12.89 -11.46 -7.46
N THR A 523 12.05 -10.43 -7.63
CA THR A 523 11.56 -9.63 -6.47
C THR A 523 10.50 -10.40 -5.68
N LYS A 524 9.60 -11.09 -6.39
CA LYS A 524 8.55 -11.93 -5.83
C LYS A 524 8.39 -13.20 -6.65
N PHE A 525 7.89 -14.24 -6.00
CA PHE A 525 7.58 -15.51 -6.59
C PHE A 525 6.38 -16.18 -5.91
N GLY A 526 5.26 -16.28 -6.62
CA GLY A 526 4.02 -16.80 -6.03
C GLY A 526 3.67 -16.05 -4.74
N ILE A 527 3.63 -16.76 -3.61
CA ILE A 527 3.38 -16.18 -2.29
C ILE A 527 4.64 -15.67 -1.57
N TYR A 528 5.85 -15.97 -2.07
CA TYR A 528 7.11 -15.60 -1.44
C TYR A 528 7.62 -14.27 -1.98
N SER A 529 7.79 -13.26 -1.13
CA SER A 529 8.43 -12.00 -1.49
C SER A 529 9.89 -12.02 -1.09
N ILE A 530 10.80 -12.11 -2.07
CA ILE A 530 12.26 -12.11 -1.84
C ILE A 530 12.72 -10.71 -1.46
N VAL A 531 12.18 -9.70 -2.15
CA VAL A 531 12.32 -8.28 -1.81
C VAL A 531 11.01 -7.81 -1.21
N ASN A 532 11.06 -7.27 0.01
CA ASN A 532 9.90 -6.60 0.60
C ASN A 532 9.46 -5.44 -0.31
N ILE A 533 8.15 -5.32 -0.53
CA ILE A 533 7.56 -4.31 -1.40
C ILE A 533 7.95 -2.89 -1.00
N GLU A 534 8.04 -2.60 0.29
CA GLU A 534 8.47 -1.29 0.81
C GLU A 534 9.91 -0.97 0.40
N HIS A 535 10.79 -1.98 0.40
CA HIS A 535 12.17 -1.83 -0.06
C HIS A 535 12.24 -1.63 -1.58
N TRP A 536 11.46 -2.40 -2.33
CA TRP A 536 11.44 -2.29 -3.79
C TRP A 536 10.89 -0.94 -4.27
N MET A 537 9.89 -0.39 -3.60
CA MET A 537 9.36 0.94 -3.95
C MET A 537 10.40 2.04 -3.84
N LYS A 538 11.27 1.98 -2.83
CA LYS A 538 12.40 2.93 -2.70
C LYS A 538 13.33 2.82 -3.89
N VAL A 539 13.69 1.59 -4.24
CA VAL A 539 14.53 1.29 -5.42
C VAL A 539 13.86 1.81 -6.69
N PHE A 540 12.57 1.52 -6.89
CA PHE A 540 11.79 1.95 -8.04
C PHE A 540 11.87 3.45 -8.23
N ARG A 541 11.61 4.22 -7.17
CA ARG A 541 11.58 5.67 -7.21
C ARG A 541 12.91 6.29 -7.66
N HIS A 542 14.04 5.76 -7.18
CA HIS A 542 15.35 6.30 -7.54
C HIS A 542 15.84 5.83 -8.92
N LEU A 543 15.36 4.67 -9.42
CA LEU A 543 15.88 4.08 -10.65
C LEU A 543 15.02 4.31 -11.88
N VAL A 544 13.71 4.49 -11.74
CA VAL A 544 12.78 4.53 -12.88
C VAL A 544 13.13 5.64 -13.89
N HIS A 545 13.63 6.79 -13.40
CA HIS A 545 14.06 7.93 -14.23
C HIS A 545 15.36 7.69 -15.03
N PHE A 546 16.08 6.60 -14.74
CA PHE A 546 17.36 6.31 -15.39
C PHE A 546 17.34 4.96 -16.13
N ILE A 547 16.69 3.94 -15.55
CA ILE A 547 16.62 2.57 -16.06
C ILE A 547 15.20 2.01 -15.93
N PRO A 548 14.22 2.56 -16.68
CA PRO A 548 12.80 2.22 -16.52
C PRO A 548 12.49 0.77 -16.84
N TYR A 549 13.09 0.17 -17.87
CA TYR A 549 12.75 -1.18 -18.32
C TYR A 549 13.05 -2.28 -17.27
N PRO A 550 14.28 -2.40 -16.72
CA PRO A 550 14.54 -3.35 -15.65
C PRO A 550 13.66 -3.11 -14.42
N THR A 551 13.47 -1.84 -14.07
CA THR A 551 12.69 -1.45 -12.90
C THR A 551 11.21 -1.85 -13.05
N VAL A 552 10.63 -1.68 -14.25
CA VAL A 552 9.29 -2.16 -14.56
C VAL A 552 9.24 -3.68 -14.55
N TYR A 553 10.17 -4.38 -15.22
CA TYR A 553 10.19 -5.84 -15.28
C TYR A 553 10.15 -6.49 -13.88
N TYR A 554 10.99 -6.02 -12.96
CA TYR A 554 11.00 -6.53 -11.59
C TYR A 554 9.76 -6.10 -10.79
N THR A 555 9.11 -4.99 -11.13
CA THR A 555 7.84 -4.57 -10.50
C THR A 555 6.67 -5.47 -10.93
N LEU A 556 6.63 -5.89 -12.20
CA LEU A 556 5.56 -6.76 -12.70
C LEU A 556 5.49 -8.11 -11.98
N GLN A 557 6.57 -8.55 -11.34
CA GLN A 557 6.62 -9.82 -10.62
C GLN A 557 5.78 -9.80 -9.33
N TYR A 558 5.41 -8.64 -8.80
CA TYR A 558 4.61 -8.55 -7.56
C TYR A 558 3.16 -9.00 -7.74
N ALA A 559 2.58 -8.81 -8.93
CA ALA A 559 1.17 -9.10 -9.24
C ALA A 559 0.16 -8.48 -8.25
N GLU A 560 0.56 -7.40 -7.57
CA GLU A 560 -0.29 -6.66 -6.66
C GLU A 560 -0.76 -5.36 -7.32
N GLU A 561 -2.08 -5.21 -7.50
CA GLU A 561 -2.69 -4.10 -8.22
C GLU A 561 -2.20 -2.73 -7.72
N LYS A 562 -2.20 -2.48 -6.40
CA LYS A 562 -1.85 -1.17 -5.84
C LYS A 562 -0.43 -0.75 -6.19
N THR A 563 0.52 -1.66 -6.02
CA THR A 563 1.95 -1.40 -6.25
C THR A 563 2.25 -1.23 -7.73
N VAL A 564 1.67 -2.07 -8.57
CA VAL A 564 1.91 -2.02 -10.02
C VAL A 564 1.26 -0.77 -10.63
N ARG A 565 0.07 -0.39 -10.17
CA ARG A 565 -0.58 0.87 -10.57
C ARG A 565 0.22 2.09 -10.08
N TRP A 566 0.66 2.10 -8.82
CA TRP A 566 1.53 3.17 -8.30
C TRP A 566 2.78 3.36 -9.18
N ALA A 567 3.46 2.27 -9.57
CA ALA A 567 4.59 2.31 -10.48
C ALA A 567 4.22 2.87 -11.86
N GLY A 568 3.07 2.46 -12.40
CA GLY A 568 2.51 3.01 -13.64
C GLY A 568 2.26 4.52 -13.53
N GLN A 569 1.75 5.00 -12.41
CA GLN A 569 1.51 6.42 -12.14
C GLN A 569 2.80 7.23 -12.05
N MET A 570 3.83 6.71 -11.36
CA MET A 570 5.15 7.34 -11.31
C MET A 570 5.74 7.59 -12.71
N ILE A 571 5.48 6.68 -13.65
CA ILE A 571 5.91 6.82 -15.05
C ILE A 571 4.98 7.76 -15.82
N ALA A 572 3.66 7.53 -15.72
CA ALA A 572 2.64 8.23 -16.48
C ALA A 572 2.56 9.72 -16.14
N TYR A 573 2.75 10.06 -14.85
CA TYR A 573 2.48 11.39 -14.33
C TYR A 573 3.71 12.29 -14.26
N SER A 574 4.90 11.70 -14.35
CA SER A 574 6.16 12.43 -14.43
C SER A 574 6.20 13.38 -15.63
N ASP A 575 6.88 14.51 -15.47
CA ASP A 575 7.23 15.45 -16.55
C ASP A 575 8.71 15.37 -16.93
N ASP A 576 9.41 14.34 -16.45
CA ASP A 576 10.77 14.03 -16.85
C ASP A 576 10.86 13.71 -18.35
N ASP A 577 11.68 14.45 -19.09
CA ASP A 577 11.83 14.36 -20.55
C ASP A 577 12.19 12.95 -21.01
N PHE A 578 13.05 12.24 -20.26
CA PHE A 578 13.45 10.88 -20.59
C PHE A 578 12.27 9.91 -20.45
N LEU A 579 11.52 9.97 -19.34
CA LEU A 579 10.30 9.18 -19.19
C LEU A 579 9.23 9.53 -20.21
N ILE A 580 9.13 10.80 -20.64
CA ILE A 580 8.23 11.21 -21.74
C ILE A 580 8.62 10.46 -23.03
N SER A 581 9.91 10.37 -23.33
CA SER A 581 10.41 9.69 -24.52
C SER A 581 10.23 8.16 -24.49
N VAL A 582 10.29 7.55 -23.30
CA VAL A 582 10.22 6.09 -23.10
C VAL A 582 8.78 5.56 -23.05
N ARG A 583 7.84 6.33 -22.47
CA ARG A 583 6.43 5.94 -22.29
C ARG A 583 5.76 5.29 -23.52
N PRO A 584 5.88 5.87 -24.74
CA PRO A 584 5.32 5.28 -25.96
C PRO A 584 5.79 3.85 -26.24
N ASP A 585 7.11 3.63 -26.19
CA ASP A 585 7.73 2.34 -26.49
C ASP A 585 7.44 1.31 -25.40
N LEU A 586 7.53 1.73 -24.14
CA LEU A 586 7.22 0.89 -22.99
C LEU A 586 5.77 0.37 -23.04
N LEU A 587 4.80 1.25 -23.32
CA LEU A 587 3.38 0.88 -23.43
C LEU A 587 3.18 -0.16 -24.55
N ASN A 588 3.67 0.11 -25.75
CA ASN A 588 3.48 -0.79 -26.89
C ASN A 588 4.17 -2.14 -26.69
N THR A 589 5.33 -2.15 -26.07
CA THR A 589 6.09 -3.38 -25.83
C THR A 589 5.40 -4.24 -24.76
N LEU A 590 4.85 -3.63 -23.71
CA LEU A 590 4.04 -4.32 -22.71
C LEU A 590 2.75 -4.90 -23.31
N LEU A 591 2.06 -4.15 -24.17
CA LEU A 591 0.88 -4.64 -24.87
C LEU A 591 1.23 -5.76 -25.85
N GLY A 592 2.31 -5.62 -26.62
CA GLY A 592 2.79 -6.64 -27.54
C GLY A 592 3.16 -7.94 -26.81
N ALA A 593 3.72 -7.84 -25.60
CA ALA A 593 4.05 -9.00 -24.78
C ALA A 593 2.82 -9.86 -24.44
N LEU A 594 1.61 -9.29 -24.31
CA LEU A 594 0.39 -10.06 -24.04
C LEU A 594 0.02 -11.05 -25.16
N ARG A 595 0.52 -10.82 -26.38
CA ARG A 595 0.29 -11.71 -27.55
C ARG A 595 1.36 -12.77 -27.71
N ILE A 596 2.48 -12.67 -27.00
CA ILE A 596 3.54 -13.65 -27.08
C ILE A 596 3.10 -14.88 -26.29
N GLU A 597 3.03 -16.03 -26.97
CA GLU A 597 2.62 -17.31 -26.36
C GLU A 597 3.51 -17.68 -25.15
N CYS A 598 4.80 -17.35 -25.23
CA CYS A 598 5.78 -17.59 -24.18
C CYS A 598 5.71 -16.57 -23.02
N THR A 599 4.79 -15.61 -22.99
CA THR A 599 4.72 -14.66 -21.87
C THR A 599 4.39 -15.37 -20.56
N PRO A 600 5.18 -15.17 -19.48
CA PRO A 600 4.91 -15.80 -18.19
C PRO A 600 3.52 -15.43 -17.64
N ARG A 601 2.71 -16.44 -17.32
CA ARG A 601 1.30 -16.27 -16.91
C ARG A 601 1.12 -15.36 -15.70
N ASN A 602 2.06 -15.39 -14.76
CA ASN A 602 2.07 -14.56 -13.56
C ASN A 602 2.27 -13.06 -13.83
N LEU A 603 2.67 -12.67 -15.05
CA LEU A 603 2.89 -11.27 -15.41
C LEU A 603 1.68 -10.61 -16.07
N TYR A 604 0.71 -11.37 -16.60
CA TYR A 604 -0.44 -10.81 -17.34
C TYR A 604 -1.21 -9.77 -16.53
N ALA A 605 -1.59 -10.11 -15.29
CA ALA A 605 -2.32 -9.19 -14.42
C ALA A 605 -1.54 -7.88 -14.19
N SER A 606 -0.24 -7.98 -13.94
CA SER A 606 0.63 -6.81 -13.76
C SER A 606 0.77 -5.98 -15.03
N ILE A 607 0.90 -6.61 -16.20
CA ILE A 607 0.95 -5.90 -17.48
C ILE A 607 -0.35 -5.11 -17.68
N TYR A 608 -1.51 -5.71 -17.39
CA TYR A 608 -2.79 -5.00 -17.42
C TYR A 608 -2.84 -3.83 -16.44
N TYR A 609 -2.38 -4.00 -15.20
CA TYR A 609 -2.39 -2.94 -14.19
C TYR A 609 -1.47 -1.77 -14.52
N ILE A 610 -0.27 -2.02 -15.04
CA ILE A 610 0.67 -0.92 -15.36
C ILE A 610 0.22 -0.15 -16.60
N THR A 611 -0.22 -0.85 -17.65
CA THR A 611 -0.64 -0.22 -18.91
C THR A 611 -1.91 0.60 -18.71
N GLN A 612 -2.76 0.21 -17.76
CA GLN A 612 -3.93 0.98 -17.32
C GLN A 612 -3.60 2.46 -17.06
N GLU A 613 -2.47 2.73 -16.40
CA GLU A 613 -2.04 4.08 -16.04
C GLU A 613 -1.29 4.78 -17.18
N LEU A 614 -0.72 4.02 -18.12
CA LEU A 614 0.08 4.57 -19.22
C LEU A 614 -0.77 5.11 -20.38
N TYR A 615 -1.96 4.55 -20.64
CA TYR A 615 -2.84 4.97 -21.75
C TYR A 615 -3.10 6.47 -21.76
N VAL A 616 -3.35 7.04 -20.58
CA VAL A 616 -3.66 8.47 -20.43
C VAL A 616 -2.45 9.36 -20.69
N SER A 617 -1.22 8.82 -20.62
CA SER A 617 0.01 9.60 -20.81
C SER A 617 0.54 9.57 -22.25
N VAL A 618 0.02 8.67 -23.10
CA VAL A 618 0.48 8.48 -24.48
C VAL A 618 -0.68 8.74 -25.46
N LYS A 619 -0.39 9.43 -26.56
CA LYS A 619 -1.40 9.68 -27.61
C LYS A 619 -1.98 8.37 -28.13
N GLU A 620 -3.31 8.28 -28.22
CA GLU A 620 -4.01 7.11 -28.75
C GLU A 620 -3.52 6.66 -30.13
N SER A 621 -3.02 7.57 -30.97
CA SER A 621 -2.48 7.23 -32.30
C SER A 621 -1.28 6.30 -32.25
N VAL A 622 -0.60 6.22 -31.11
CA VAL A 622 0.63 5.45 -30.93
C VAL A 622 0.37 4.04 -30.41
N TRP A 623 -0.66 3.85 -29.57
CA TRP A 623 -0.87 2.60 -28.85
C TRP A 623 -2.15 1.85 -29.21
N TYR A 624 -3.14 2.50 -29.84
CA TYR A 624 -4.44 1.90 -30.11
C TYR A 624 -4.35 0.59 -30.90
N ASP A 625 -3.53 0.54 -31.95
CA ASP A 625 -3.42 -0.64 -32.80
C ASP A 625 -2.91 -1.86 -32.05
N GLU A 626 -1.97 -1.68 -31.12
CA GLU A 626 -1.46 -2.78 -30.30
C GLU A 626 -2.45 -3.14 -29.19
N PHE A 627 -3.09 -2.16 -28.54
CA PHE A 627 -4.18 -2.41 -27.60
C PHE A 627 -5.31 -3.23 -28.24
N ARG A 628 -5.74 -2.85 -29.46
CA ARG A 628 -6.78 -3.55 -30.19
C ARG A 628 -6.41 -5.02 -30.37
N LYS A 629 -5.23 -5.28 -30.94
CA LYS A 629 -4.77 -6.65 -31.23
C LYS A 629 -4.54 -7.49 -29.97
N SER A 630 -3.98 -6.88 -28.93
CA SER A 630 -3.51 -7.60 -27.74
C SER A 630 -4.58 -7.79 -26.67
N VAL A 631 -5.53 -6.87 -26.58
CA VAL A 631 -6.50 -6.85 -25.48
C VAL A 631 -7.93 -6.91 -25.99
N LEU A 632 -8.32 -6.02 -26.90
CA LEU A 632 -9.71 -5.93 -27.37
C LEU A 632 -10.12 -7.17 -28.18
N ASP A 633 -9.36 -7.48 -29.23
CA ASP A 633 -9.63 -8.62 -30.12
C ASP A 633 -9.54 -9.94 -29.33
N TYR A 634 -8.63 -10.04 -28.37
CA TYR A 634 -8.53 -11.20 -27.46
C TYR A 634 -9.76 -11.32 -26.54
N PHE A 635 -10.21 -10.22 -25.95
CA PHE A 635 -11.42 -10.19 -25.12
C PHE A 635 -12.68 -10.56 -25.92
N VAL A 636 -12.76 -10.10 -27.17
CA VAL A 636 -13.91 -10.33 -28.05
C VAL A 636 -13.87 -11.74 -28.67
N GLY A 637 -12.70 -12.22 -29.07
CA GLY A 637 -12.54 -13.53 -29.73
C GLY A 637 -12.50 -14.70 -28.77
N GLU A 638 -11.68 -14.62 -27.72
CA GLU A 638 -11.26 -15.78 -26.92
C GLU A 638 -11.88 -15.82 -25.51
N ILE A 639 -12.29 -14.66 -24.97
CA ILE A 639 -12.86 -14.60 -23.62
C ILE A 639 -14.38 -14.74 -23.66
N ASP A 640 -14.89 -15.62 -22.80
CA ASP A 640 -16.31 -15.67 -22.45
C ASP A 640 -16.62 -14.59 -21.42
N ALA A 641 -17.30 -13.53 -21.85
CA ALA A 641 -17.61 -12.38 -20.99
C ALA A 641 -18.56 -12.75 -19.84
N ALA A 642 -19.25 -13.89 -19.91
CA ALA A 642 -20.08 -14.39 -18.81
C ALA A 642 -19.25 -14.75 -17.55
N ASN A 643 -17.96 -15.08 -17.71
CA ASN A 643 -17.07 -15.46 -16.62
C ASN A 643 -16.18 -14.30 -16.14
N VAL A 644 -16.37 -13.09 -16.68
CA VAL A 644 -15.58 -11.91 -16.33
C VAL A 644 -16.32 -11.05 -15.32
N SER A 645 -15.58 -10.60 -14.32
CA SER A 645 -16.02 -9.67 -13.28
C SER A 645 -15.36 -8.30 -13.46
N MET A 646 -15.91 -7.29 -12.78
CA MET A 646 -15.29 -5.96 -12.74
C MET A 646 -13.95 -5.94 -11.98
N SER A 647 -13.64 -6.98 -11.22
CA SER A 647 -12.40 -7.10 -10.46
C SER A 647 -11.21 -7.60 -11.31
N ASP A 648 -11.50 -8.23 -12.46
CA ASP A 648 -10.48 -8.82 -13.31
C ASP A 648 -9.59 -7.77 -13.97
N ALA A 649 -8.28 -8.07 -14.01
CA ALA A 649 -7.27 -7.14 -14.50
C ALA A 649 -7.52 -6.71 -15.95
N ILE A 650 -7.95 -7.64 -16.82
CA ILE A 650 -8.25 -7.33 -18.22
C ILE A 650 -9.45 -6.37 -18.36
N TYR A 651 -10.48 -6.52 -17.51
CA TYR A 651 -11.63 -5.63 -17.54
C TYR A 651 -11.25 -4.20 -17.13
N LYS A 652 -10.48 -4.06 -16.03
CA LYS A 652 -9.98 -2.76 -15.57
C LYS A 652 -9.09 -2.08 -16.62
N ASN A 653 -8.29 -2.88 -17.32
CA ASN A 653 -7.47 -2.41 -18.44
C ASN A 653 -8.32 -1.90 -19.60
N LEU A 654 -9.29 -2.69 -20.08
CA LEU A 654 -10.23 -2.30 -21.13
C LEU A 654 -10.95 -1.00 -20.78
N PHE A 655 -11.49 -0.92 -19.57
CA PHE A 655 -12.20 0.27 -19.09
C PHE A 655 -11.31 1.53 -19.19
N SER A 656 -10.06 1.44 -18.75
CA SER A 656 -9.16 2.60 -18.73
C SER A 656 -8.60 2.96 -20.10
N ALA A 657 -8.34 1.96 -20.96
CA ALA A 657 -7.91 2.19 -22.33
C ALA A 657 -9.01 2.91 -23.13
N ILE A 658 -10.25 2.39 -23.05
CA ILE A 658 -11.40 2.91 -23.78
C ILE A 658 -11.71 4.36 -23.38
N GLN A 659 -11.55 4.72 -22.10
CA GLN A 659 -11.69 6.11 -21.62
C GLN A 659 -10.73 7.10 -22.29
N CYS A 660 -9.61 6.62 -22.84
CA CYS A 660 -8.61 7.45 -23.48
C CYS A 660 -8.83 7.61 -25.00
N ILE A 661 -9.82 6.94 -25.59
CA ILE A 661 -10.08 6.95 -27.04
C ILE A 661 -10.95 8.15 -27.43
N LYS A 662 -10.50 8.89 -28.45
CA LYS A 662 -11.16 10.12 -28.93
C LYS A 662 -11.56 10.03 -30.39
N ASP A 663 -10.71 9.41 -31.20
CA ASP A 663 -10.97 9.22 -32.62
C ASP A 663 -12.31 8.48 -32.86
N LEU A 664 -13.16 9.08 -33.69
CA LEU A 664 -14.52 8.60 -33.91
C LEU A 664 -14.55 7.21 -34.58
N GLU A 665 -13.64 6.94 -35.51
CA GLU A 665 -13.58 5.65 -36.20
C GLU A 665 -13.16 4.52 -35.25
N ARG A 666 -12.21 4.80 -34.35
CA ARG A 666 -11.82 3.86 -33.28
C ARG A 666 -12.94 3.64 -32.27
N ARG A 667 -13.67 4.70 -31.90
CA ARG A 667 -14.82 4.58 -31.01
C ARG A 667 -15.91 3.71 -31.65
N LYS A 668 -16.19 3.91 -32.93
CA LYS A 668 -17.11 3.06 -33.72
C LYS A 668 -16.67 1.61 -33.70
N GLU A 669 -15.39 1.34 -33.98
CA GLU A 669 -14.85 -0.03 -33.99
C GLU A 669 -15.04 -0.72 -32.62
N ILE A 670 -14.67 -0.06 -31.52
CA ILE A 670 -14.87 -0.58 -30.17
C ILE A 670 -16.35 -0.85 -29.88
N PHE A 671 -17.24 0.08 -30.25
CA PHE A 671 -18.67 -0.06 -30.00
C PHE A 671 -19.21 -1.33 -30.64
N ILE A 672 -18.94 -1.53 -31.94
CA ILE A 672 -19.42 -2.68 -32.71
C ILE A 672 -18.88 -3.98 -32.12
N GLN A 673 -17.58 -4.04 -31.82
CA GLN A 673 -16.96 -5.25 -31.27
C GLN A 673 -17.55 -5.64 -29.90
N LEU A 674 -17.73 -4.66 -29.00
CA LEU A 674 -18.28 -4.92 -27.67
C LEU A 674 -19.79 -5.17 -27.68
N ALA A 675 -20.56 -4.53 -28.57
CA ALA A 675 -21.99 -4.76 -28.70
C ALA A 675 -22.33 -6.24 -28.95
N ASN A 676 -21.48 -6.96 -29.69
CA ASN A 676 -21.63 -8.40 -29.93
C ASN A 676 -21.52 -9.27 -28.67
N LYS A 677 -20.89 -8.76 -27.60
CA LYS A 677 -20.77 -9.45 -26.30
C LYS A 677 -21.91 -9.12 -25.33
N MET A 678 -22.82 -8.23 -25.70
CA MET A 678 -23.93 -7.81 -24.82
C MET A 678 -24.78 -9.00 -24.36
N SER A 679 -25.00 -10.01 -25.18
CA SER A 679 -25.80 -11.18 -24.81
C SER A 679 -25.16 -12.04 -23.70
N GLN A 680 -23.84 -12.01 -23.56
CA GLN A 680 -23.09 -12.78 -22.57
C GLN A 680 -23.09 -12.09 -21.20
N ASN A 681 -22.79 -10.79 -21.16
CA ASN A 681 -22.73 -10.01 -19.91
C ASN A 681 -23.18 -8.56 -20.11
N PRO A 682 -24.51 -8.30 -20.20
CA PRO A 682 -25.04 -6.99 -20.55
C PRO A 682 -24.60 -5.87 -19.61
N HIS A 683 -24.50 -6.13 -18.30
CA HIS A 683 -24.14 -5.12 -17.30
C HIS A 683 -22.70 -4.65 -17.48
N LEU A 684 -21.76 -5.61 -17.58
CA LEU A 684 -20.34 -5.34 -17.74
C LEU A 684 -20.05 -4.60 -19.06
N ILE A 685 -20.67 -5.05 -20.15
CA ILE A 685 -20.48 -4.47 -21.47
C ILE A 685 -21.14 -3.09 -21.58
N SER A 686 -22.36 -2.91 -21.04
CA SER A 686 -23.00 -1.59 -20.98
C SER A 686 -22.13 -0.58 -20.25
N ARG A 687 -21.46 -1.00 -19.17
CA ARG A 687 -20.53 -0.13 -18.45
C ARG A 687 -19.33 0.29 -19.30
N LEU A 688 -18.76 -0.58 -20.15
CA LEU A 688 -17.69 -0.21 -21.07
C LEU A 688 -18.18 0.77 -22.15
N LEU A 689 -19.35 0.51 -22.73
CA LEU A 689 -19.92 1.34 -23.81
C LEU A 689 -20.41 2.70 -23.31
N CYS A 690 -21.02 2.75 -22.14
CA CYS A 690 -21.62 3.97 -21.62
C CYS A 690 -20.65 4.80 -20.79
N ASN A 691 -19.91 4.17 -19.87
CA ASN A 691 -19.12 4.90 -18.88
C ASN A 691 -17.66 5.08 -19.28
N ALA A 692 -17.14 4.22 -20.16
CA ALA A 692 -15.78 4.35 -20.67
C ALA A 692 -15.74 5.01 -22.07
N LEU A 693 -16.48 4.48 -23.04
CA LEU A 693 -16.39 4.93 -24.44
C LEU A 693 -17.03 6.30 -24.68
N LEU A 694 -18.03 6.66 -23.86
CA LEU A 694 -18.88 7.85 -23.99
C LEU A 694 -19.67 7.88 -25.31
N VAL A 695 -20.92 7.41 -25.24
CA VAL A 695 -21.87 7.55 -26.37
C VAL A 695 -22.28 9.01 -26.50
N ASP A 696 -21.89 9.66 -27.58
CA ASP A 696 -22.27 11.03 -27.95
C ASP A 696 -23.08 11.06 -29.27
N ILE A 697 -23.51 12.27 -29.66
CA ILE A 697 -24.33 12.48 -30.86
C ILE A 697 -23.58 12.04 -32.13
N GLU A 698 -22.26 12.25 -32.19
CA GLU A 698 -21.46 11.92 -33.37
C GLU A 698 -21.35 10.41 -33.56
N LEU A 699 -21.04 9.67 -32.49
CA LEU A 699 -20.95 8.22 -32.52
C LEU A 699 -22.30 7.57 -32.81
N ALA A 700 -23.38 8.07 -32.19
CA ALA A 700 -24.71 7.53 -32.36
C ALA A 700 -25.32 7.78 -33.75
N ALA A 701 -24.82 8.78 -34.49
CA ALA A 701 -25.27 9.07 -35.85
C ALA A 701 -24.68 8.12 -36.92
N ILE A 702 -23.76 7.24 -36.54
CA ILE A 702 -23.10 6.31 -37.45
C ILE A 702 -24.03 5.13 -37.79
N PRO A 703 -24.28 4.81 -39.07
CA PRO A 703 -25.22 3.76 -39.47
C PRO A 703 -24.93 2.38 -38.87
N GLU A 704 -23.66 1.98 -38.78
CA GLU A 704 -23.25 0.69 -38.22
C GLU A 704 -23.48 0.61 -36.70
N VAL A 705 -23.43 1.75 -36.00
CA VAL A 705 -23.79 1.85 -34.58
C VAL A 705 -25.30 1.75 -34.41
N GLU A 706 -26.07 2.36 -35.32
CA GLU A 706 -27.54 2.24 -35.35
C GLU A 706 -27.98 0.79 -35.57
N GLU A 707 -27.32 0.04 -36.45
CA GLU A 707 -27.60 -1.39 -36.67
C GLU A 707 -27.38 -2.21 -35.38
N CYS A 708 -26.27 -1.97 -34.68
CA CYS A 708 -25.98 -2.60 -33.39
C CYS A 708 -27.04 -2.23 -32.34
N LEU A 709 -27.49 -0.97 -32.32
CA LEU A 709 -28.52 -0.52 -31.39
C LEU A 709 -29.85 -1.24 -31.64
N TRP A 710 -30.27 -1.41 -32.89
CA TRP A 710 -31.44 -2.20 -33.23
C TRP A 710 -31.33 -3.65 -32.75
N HIS A 711 -30.17 -4.27 -32.95
CA HIS A 711 -29.91 -5.60 -32.42
C HIS A 711 -30.10 -5.65 -30.90
N ILE A 712 -29.57 -4.67 -30.16
CA ILE A 712 -29.72 -4.58 -28.70
C ILE A 712 -31.19 -4.42 -28.30
N ILE A 713 -31.92 -3.51 -28.95
CA ILE A 713 -33.35 -3.26 -28.70
C ILE A 713 -34.16 -4.55 -28.87
N TYR A 714 -33.93 -5.30 -29.94
CA TYR A 714 -34.72 -6.49 -30.22
C TYR A 714 -34.30 -7.73 -29.42
N GLN A 715 -32.99 -7.98 -29.28
CA GLN A 715 -32.49 -9.26 -28.79
C GLN A 715 -32.19 -9.29 -27.29
N ILE A 716 -31.92 -8.14 -26.66
CA ILE A 716 -31.51 -8.08 -25.25
C ILE A 716 -32.69 -7.61 -24.38
N PRO A 717 -33.09 -8.35 -23.33
CA PRO A 717 -34.17 -7.97 -22.42
C PRO A 717 -34.00 -6.56 -21.86
N ILE A 718 -35.09 -5.81 -21.71
CA ILE A 718 -35.05 -4.39 -21.28
C ILE A 718 -34.45 -4.25 -19.88
N ALA A 719 -34.71 -5.22 -18.99
CA ALA A 719 -34.13 -5.30 -17.66
C ALA A 719 -32.59 -5.42 -17.65
N ARG A 720 -31.98 -5.73 -18.81
CA ARG A 720 -30.52 -5.89 -18.96
C ARG A 720 -29.91 -4.89 -19.95
N SER A 721 -30.70 -4.16 -20.73
CA SER A 721 -30.24 -3.19 -21.72
C SER A 721 -30.65 -1.75 -21.41
N TYR A 722 -31.41 -1.49 -20.34
CA TYR A 722 -31.90 -0.15 -20.00
C TYR A 722 -30.78 0.90 -19.90
N HIS A 723 -29.58 0.53 -19.43
CA HIS A 723 -28.48 1.47 -19.23
C HIS A 723 -27.97 2.03 -20.57
N ILE A 724 -27.73 1.17 -21.56
CA ILE A 724 -27.27 1.63 -22.87
C ILE A 724 -28.35 2.38 -23.62
N LEU A 725 -29.60 1.91 -23.56
CA LEU A 725 -30.72 2.60 -24.22
C LEU A 725 -30.96 3.98 -23.63
N TYR A 726 -30.82 4.11 -22.30
CA TYR A 726 -30.89 5.39 -21.63
C TYR A 726 -29.81 6.36 -22.11
N GLU A 727 -28.58 5.91 -22.34
CA GLU A 727 -27.52 6.80 -22.86
C GLU A 727 -27.86 7.36 -24.26
N PHE A 728 -28.37 6.52 -25.17
CA PHE A 728 -28.85 6.99 -26.48
C PHE A 728 -30.05 7.94 -26.36
N ASN A 729 -30.92 7.72 -25.37
CA ASN A 729 -32.01 8.65 -25.07
C ASN A 729 -31.49 10.00 -24.55
N ARG A 730 -30.51 9.98 -23.64
CA ARG A 730 -29.90 11.15 -23.00
C ARG A 730 -29.25 12.09 -24.01
N VAL A 731 -28.65 11.54 -25.07
CA VAL A 731 -28.07 12.33 -26.17
C VAL A 731 -29.07 12.63 -27.30
N ASN A 732 -30.36 12.32 -27.11
CA ASN A 732 -31.45 12.57 -28.04
C ASN A 732 -31.30 11.93 -29.44
N THR A 733 -30.70 10.75 -29.53
CA THR A 733 -30.45 10.08 -30.82
C THR A 733 -31.43 8.94 -31.14
N LEU A 734 -32.24 8.51 -30.17
CA LEU A 734 -33.30 7.51 -30.41
C LEU A 734 -34.39 8.03 -31.35
N THR A 735 -34.67 7.31 -32.43
CA THR A 735 -35.76 7.60 -33.37
C THR A 735 -37.13 7.36 -32.73
N ALA A 736 -38.19 7.95 -33.29
CA ALA A 736 -39.55 7.74 -32.81
C ALA A 736 -39.97 6.26 -32.85
N GLU A 737 -39.53 5.52 -33.87
CA GLU A 737 -39.77 4.08 -34.00
C GLU A 737 -39.05 3.29 -32.90
N GLN A 738 -37.76 3.57 -32.66
CA GLN A 738 -37.00 2.92 -31.59
C GLN A 738 -37.63 3.15 -30.23
N ARG A 739 -38.05 4.39 -29.93
CA ARG A 739 -38.69 4.72 -28.66
C ARG A 739 -40.02 3.97 -28.47
N ALA A 740 -40.83 3.85 -29.52
CA ALA A 740 -42.08 3.09 -29.48
C ALA A 740 -41.86 1.59 -29.21
N VAL A 741 -40.82 1.00 -29.82
CA VAL A 741 -40.44 -0.40 -29.58
C VAL A 741 -39.93 -0.59 -28.15
N ILE A 742 -39.11 0.32 -27.64
CA ILE A 742 -38.60 0.31 -26.27
C ILE A 742 -39.76 0.39 -25.27
N ASP A 743 -40.68 1.33 -25.46
CA ASP A 743 -41.87 1.49 -24.59
C ASP A 743 -42.73 0.20 -24.58
N SER A 744 -42.94 -0.39 -25.76
CA SER A 744 -43.65 -1.67 -25.88
C SER A 744 -42.95 -2.81 -25.11
N LYS A 745 -41.61 -2.84 -25.09
CA LYS A 745 -40.85 -3.81 -24.29
C LYS A 745 -40.98 -3.56 -22.78
N ILE A 746 -40.96 -2.30 -22.34
CA ILE A 746 -41.18 -1.93 -20.93
C ILE A 746 -42.52 -2.48 -20.45
N LEU A 747 -43.57 -2.34 -21.27
CA LEU A 747 -44.90 -2.87 -20.98
C LEU A 747 -44.95 -4.40 -20.97
N ALA A 748 -44.39 -5.05 -22.00
CA ALA A 748 -44.54 -6.49 -22.22
C ALA A 748 -43.67 -7.36 -21.29
N GLU A 749 -42.43 -6.94 -21.00
CA GLU A 749 -41.49 -7.78 -20.24
C GLU A 749 -41.73 -7.73 -18.73
N GLN A 750 -41.51 -8.85 -18.04
CA GLN A 750 -41.55 -8.85 -16.58
C GLN A 750 -40.28 -8.17 -16.02
N LEU A 751 -40.46 -7.09 -15.27
CA LEU A 751 -39.38 -6.33 -14.67
C LEU A 751 -39.19 -6.79 -13.22
N SER A 752 -37.98 -7.23 -12.90
CA SER A 752 -37.58 -7.56 -11.53
C SER A 752 -36.15 -7.07 -11.33
N PHE A 753 -35.99 -6.18 -10.36
CA PHE A 753 -34.72 -5.57 -10.02
C PHE A 753 -34.34 -5.97 -8.61
N SER A 754 -33.04 -6.03 -8.32
CA SER A 754 -32.58 -6.08 -6.93
C SER A 754 -32.98 -4.78 -6.22
N LYS A 755 -33.24 -4.83 -4.92
CA LYS A 755 -33.50 -3.63 -4.10
C LYS A 755 -32.42 -2.54 -4.22
N SER A 756 -31.20 -2.91 -4.60
CA SER A 756 -30.07 -2.00 -4.87
C SER A 756 -30.10 -1.29 -6.22
N ASP A 757 -30.93 -1.70 -7.17
CA ASP A 757 -30.85 -1.22 -8.57
C ASP A 757 -31.86 -0.12 -8.86
N TYR A 758 -31.83 0.95 -8.04
CA TYR A 758 -32.67 2.14 -8.24
C TYR A 758 -32.39 2.84 -9.59
N ILE A 759 -31.16 2.71 -10.11
CA ILE A 759 -30.74 3.29 -11.40
C ILE A 759 -31.60 2.73 -12.53
N ALA A 760 -32.03 1.46 -12.44
CA ALA A 760 -32.95 0.88 -13.41
C ALA A 760 -34.29 1.66 -13.47
N LEU A 761 -34.88 1.98 -12.31
CA LEU A 761 -36.16 2.71 -12.26
C LEU A 761 -36.03 4.10 -12.88
N VAL A 762 -34.97 4.83 -12.52
CA VAL A 762 -34.68 6.15 -13.08
C VAL A 762 -34.50 6.06 -14.60
N ASN A 763 -33.67 5.15 -15.09
CA ASN A 763 -33.38 5.03 -16.52
C ASN A 763 -34.62 4.60 -17.32
N LEU A 764 -35.42 3.67 -16.79
CA LEU A 764 -36.67 3.23 -17.43
C LEU A 764 -37.72 4.34 -17.45
N SER A 765 -37.84 5.14 -16.40
CA SER A 765 -38.78 6.28 -16.39
C SER A 765 -38.44 7.31 -17.46
N ASN A 766 -37.16 7.46 -17.79
CA ASN A 766 -36.68 8.32 -18.87
C ASN A 766 -36.93 7.73 -20.27
N LEU A 767 -37.05 6.41 -20.38
CA LEU A 767 -37.28 5.69 -21.63
C LEU A 767 -38.76 5.47 -21.95
N ALA A 768 -39.61 5.45 -20.92
CA ALA A 768 -41.04 5.28 -21.07
C ALA A 768 -41.69 6.46 -21.83
N LEU A 769 -42.61 6.13 -22.74
CA LEU A 769 -43.40 7.08 -23.51
C LEU A 769 -44.88 7.09 -23.10
N SER A 770 -45.43 5.92 -22.76
CA SER A 770 -46.84 5.78 -22.42
C SER A 770 -47.10 5.92 -20.92
N GLU A 771 -48.28 6.42 -20.57
CA GLU A 771 -48.74 6.49 -19.17
C GLU A 771 -48.79 5.09 -18.52
N GLU A 772 -49.06 4.05 -19.31
CA GLU A 772 -49.07 2.65 -18.86
C GLU A 772 -47.67 2.18 -18.43
N SER A 773 -46.63 2.49 -19.22
CA SER A 773 -45.23 2.16 -18.88
C SER A 773 -44.80 2.87 -17.60
N ILE A 774 -45.12 4.16 -17.49
CA ILE A 774 -44.85 4.96 -16.30
C ILE A 774 -45.58 4.40 -15.09
N SER A 775 -46.86 4.03 -15.23
CA SER A 775 -47.65 3.42 -14.16
C SER A 775 -47.03 2.10 -13.68
N LYS A 776 -46.55 1.26 -14.60
CA LYS A 776 -45.83 0.02 -14.25
C LYS A 776 -44.55 0.31 -13.44
N ILE A 777 -43.77 1.32 -13.83
CA ILE A 777 -42.55 1.72 -13.10
C ILE A 777 -42.89 2.26 -11.71
N LYS A 778 -43.94 3.09 -11.59
CA LYS A 778 -44.44 3.59 -10.30
C LYS A 778 -44.81 2.44 -9.36
N GLN A 779 -45.55 1.44 -9.87
CA GLN A 779 -45.96 0.29 -9.05
C GLN A 779 -44.77 -0.52 -8.53
N ILE A 780 -43.69 -0.64 -9.30
CA ILE A 780 -42.46 -1.29 -8.83
C ILE A 780 -41.86 -0.48 -7.67
N ALA A 781 -41.70 0.84 -7.84
CA ALA A 781 -41.14 1.71 -6.80
C ALA A 781 -41.99 1.71 -5.51
N LEU A 782 -43.32 1.74 -5.63
CA LEU A 782 -44.26 1.73 -4.50
C LEU A 782 -44.36 0.36 -3.80
N SER A 783 -43.90 -0.72 -4.44
CA SER A 783 -43.90 -2.06 -3.85
C SER A 783 -42.72 -2.33 -2.91
N ASP A 784 -41.70 -1.47 -2.94
CA ASP A 784 -40.49 -1.56 -2.12
C ASP A 784 -40.49 -0.53 -0.97
N ASP A 785 -39.51 -0.66 -0.08
CA ASP A 785 -39.23 0.33 0.96
C ASP A 785 -38.51 1.54 0.34
N ILE A 786 -39.28 2.55 -0.06
CA ILE A 786 -38.85 3.71 -0.87
C ILE A 786 -37.69 4.46 -0.22
N TRP A 787 -37.75 4.63 1.10
CA TRP A 787 -36.80 5.43 1.87
C TRP A 787 -35.93 4.58 2.80
N ASN A 788 -35.69 3.32 2.43
CA ASN A 788 -34.98 2.33 3.25
C ASN A 788 -33.69 2.90 3.86
N CYS A 789 -33.73 3.11 5.18
CA CYS A 789 -32.58 3.63 5.92
C CYS A 789 -31.59 2.54 6.37
N GLY A 790 -31.81 1.27 6.05
CA GLY A 790 -30.93 0.16 6.45
C GLY A 790 -30.92 -0.13 7.95
N ILE A 791 -31.83 0.47 8.73
CA ILE A 791 -31.96 0.23 10.17
C ILE A 791 -33.07 -0.81 10.36
N THR A 792 -32.76 -1.87 11.11
CA THR A 792 -33.75 -2.85 11.58
C THR A 792 -33.57 -3.11 13.06
N ASP A 793 -34.48 -3.86 13.68
CA ASP A 793 -34.40 -4.24 15.10
C ASP A 793 -33.12 -5.02 15.47
N SER A 794 -32.48 -5.66 14.48
CA SER A 794 -31.39 -6.63 14.69
C SER A 794 -30.06 -6.28 13.99
N CYS A 795 -30.06 -5.40 12.99
CA CYS A 795 -28.85 -5.02 12.25
C CYS A 795 -28.92 -3.61 11.67
N TYR A 796 -27.74 -3.08 11.34
CA TYR A 796 -27.54 -1.83 10.60
C TYR A 796 -26.83 -2.13 9.28
N THR A 797 -27.41 -1.67 8.17
CA THR A 797 -26.82 -1.72 6.82
C THR A 797 -26.76 -0.32 6.22
N ALA A 798 -26.11 -0.19 5.07
CA ALA A 798 -26.15 1.04 4.28
C ALA A 798 -27.60 1.40 3.89
N PRO A 799 -27.99 2.69 3.89
CA PRO A 799 -29.22 3.18 3.26
C PRO A 799 -29.35 2.76 1.80
N MET A 800 -30.56 2.43 1.35
CA MET A 800 -30.86 1.97 -0.01
C MET A 800 -32.20 2.53 -0.52
N PRO A 801 -32.34 3.85 -0.72
CA PRO A 801 -33.58 4.43 -1.21
C PRO A 801 -33.85 4.12 -2.69
N SER A 802 -35.11 4.16 -3.09
CA SER A 802 -35.55 3.97 -4.48
C SER A 802 -35.32 5.19 -5.39
N HIS A 803 -34.83 6.30 -4.82
CA HIS A 803 -34.49 7.55 -5.52
C HIS A 803 -35.62 8.13 -6.39
N ILE A 804 -36.84 8.17 -5.84
CA ILE A 804 -38.03 8.66 -6.56
C ILE A 804 -37.96 10.17 -6.89
N GLU A 805 -37.16 10.93 -6.15
CA GLU A 805 -36.86 12.36 -6.39
C GLU A 805 -36.16 12.63 -7.73
N LEU A 806 -35.64 11.59 -8.39
CA LEU A 806 -34.96 11.72 -9.69
C LEU A 806 -35.92 11.61 -10.89
N PHE A 807 -37.17 11.21 -10.68
CA PHE A 807 -38.17 11.11 -11.74
C PHE A 807 -39.58 11.57 -11.32
N ASP A 808 -39.70 12.18 -10.14
CA ASP A 808 -40.98 12.69 -9.61
C ASP A 808 -41.59 13.77 -10.51
N ASP A 809 -40.76 14.54 -11.21
CA ASP A 809 -41.16 15.55 -12.19
C ASP A 809 -41.91 14.99 -13.41
N LYS A 810 -41.81 13.68 -13.64
CA LYS A 810 -42.45 12.97 -14.77
C LYS A 810 -43.72 12.23 -14.39
N VAL A 811 -44.04 12.17 -13.11
CA VAL A 811 -45.13 11.38 -12.59
C VAL A 811 -46.07 12.24 -11.77
N ILE A 812 -47.36 12.01 -11.92
CA ILE A 812 -48.35 12.59 -11.03
C ILE A 812 -48.65 11.55 -9.95
N TRP A 813 -48.35 11.89 -8.71
CA TRP A 813 -48.71 11.10 -7.54
C TRP A 813 -50.15 11.38 -7.13
N SER A 814 -50.97 10.34 -7.02
CA SER A 814 -52.31 10.45 -6.44
C SER A 814 -52.23 10.70 -4.93
N GLU A 815 -53.35 11.11 -4.32
CA GLU A 815 -53.41 11.28 -2.87
C GLU A 815 -53.10 9.95 -2.16
N GLU A 816 -53.65 8.83 -2.64
CA GLU A 816 -53.40 7.51 -2.06
C GLU A 816 -51.93 7.09 -2.16
N GLU A 817 -51.30 7.35 -3.31
CA GLU A 817 -49.87 7.07 -3.50
C GLU A 817 -49.00 7.97 -2.61
N TRP A 818 -49.34 9.25 -2.49
CA TRP A 818 -48.65 10.17 -1.59
C TRP A 818 -48.74 9.70 -0.13
N GLN A 819 -49.92 9.28 0.34
CA GLN A 819 -50.08 8.76 1.71
C GLN A 819 -49.21 7.52 1.94
N LEU A 820 -49.07 6.65 0.94
CA LEU A 820 -48.17 5.49 1.01
C LEU A 820 -46.69 5.92 1.13
N ILE A 821 -46.24 6.83 0.27
CA ILE A 821 -44.87 7.36 0.28
C ILE A 821 -44.57 8.06 1.61
N ARG A 822 -45.51 8.89 2.08
CA ARG A 822 -45.41 9.63 3.33
C ARG A 822 -45.27 8.69 4.53
N SER A 823 -46.13 7.69 4.62
CA SER A 823 -46.10 6.69 5.69
C SER A 823 -44.76 5.92 5.72
N ASN A 824 -44.26 5.53 4.54
CA ASN A 824 -42.95 4.89 4.44
C ASN A 824 -41.80 5.83 4.87
N MET A 825 -41.85 7.10 4.51
CA MET A 825 -40.87 8.11 4.93
C MET A 825 -40.90 8.34 6.44
N GLU A 826 -42.09 8.48 7.04
CA GLU A 826 -42.27 8.66 8.49
C GLU A 826 -41.69 7.47 9.28
N GLN A 827 -41.94 6.24 8.84
CA GLN A 827 -41.37 5.04 9.46
C GLN A 827 -39.83 5.05 9.44
N ASN A 828 -39.22 5.39 8.30
CA ASN A 828 -37.76 5.45 8.19
C ASN A 828 -37.16 6.61 9.01
N ILE A 829 -37.86 7.74 9.10
CA ILE A 829 -37.48 8.86 9.99
C ILE A 829 -37.53 8.42 11.46
N GLU A 830 -38.57 7.70 11.88
CA GLU A 830 -38.67 7.18 13.26
C GLU A 830 -37.52 6.21 13.61
N LEU A 831 -37.13 5.35 12.66
CA LEU A 831 -35.96 4.48 12.82
C LEU A 831 -34.68 5.30 13.01
N LEU A 832 -34.48 6.35 12.21
CA LEU A 832 -33.34 7.28 12.34
C LEU A 832 -33.36 8.07 13.66
N GLU A 833 -34.53 8.48 14.14
CA GLU A 833 -34.71 9.16 15.43
C GLU A 833 -34.39 8.22 16.60
N SER A 834 -34.82 6.95 16.51
CA SER A 834 -34.58 5.92 17.54
C SER A 834 -33.10 5.57 17.71
N LYS A 835 -32.29 5.77 16.65
CA LYS A 835 -30.83 5.60 16.63
C LYS A 835 -30.12 6.39 17.75
N LYS A 836 -30.67 7.53 18.18
CA LYS A 836 -30.10 8.35 19.26
C LYS A 836 -30.03 7.65 20.63
N ILE A 837 -30.71 6.52 20.80
CA ILE A 837 -30.74 5.79 22.08
C ILE A 837 -29.58 4.75 22.17
N LYS A 838 -28.89 4.41 21.07
CA LYS A 838 -27.70 3.52 21.06
C LYS A 838 -26.47 4.26 20.47
N ARG A 839 -25.50 4.60 21.33
CA ARG A 839 -24.27 5.38 21.01
C ARG A 839 -23.24 4.64 20.12
N GLU A 840 -23.66 4.00 19.02
CA GLU A 840 -22.82 3.04 18.28
C GLU A 840 -22.54 3.36 16.79
N SER A 841 -23.05 4.44 16.19
CA SER A 841 -22.78 4.65 14.76
C SER A 841 -21.45 5.39 14.51
N SER A 842 -20.54 4.72 13.82
CA SER A 842 -19.33 5.27 13.22
C SER A 842 -19.63 6.47 12.30
N ASN A 843 -18.66 7.38 12.12
CA ASN A 843 -18.73 8.51 11.17
C ASN A 843 -19.13 8.09 9.75
N PHE A 844 -18.83 6.86 9.35
CA PHE A 844 -19.14 6.30 8.04
C PHE A 844 -20.64 6.23 7.73
N PHE A 845 -21.48 5.76 8.65
CA PHE A 845 -22.92 5.68 8.38
C PHE A 845 -23.60 7.04 8.45
N ASN A 846 -23.08 7.97 9.27
CA ASN A 846 -23.64 9.31 9.38
C ASN A 846 -23.64 10.05 8.05
N SER A 847 -22.58 9.95 7.24
CA SER A 847 -22.57 10.54 5.90
C SER A 847 -23.63 9.93 4.99
N MET A 848 -23.78 8.61 4.98
CA MET A 848 -24.80 7.91 4.18
C MET A 848 -26.23 8.31 4.57
N TYR A 849 -26.51 8.49 5.86
CA TYR A 849 -27.81 8.98 6.32
C TYR A 849 -28.07 10.43 5.92
N LEU A 850 -27.03 11.28 5.91
CA LEU A 850 -27.18 12.66 5.47
C LEU A 850 -27.51 12.74 3.97
N HIS A 851 -26.96 11.85 3.14
CA HIS A 851 -27.40 11.72 1.75
C HIS A 851 -28.88 11.35 1.63
N LEU A 852 -29.33 10.30 2.34
CA LEU A 852 -30.73 9.87 2.34
C LEU A 852 -31.67 11.02 2.77
N LEU A 853 -31.34 11.73 3.84
CA LEU A 853 -32.14 12.85 4.32
C LEU A 853 -32.16 14.02 3.33
N SER A 854 -31.06 14.21 2.59
CA SER A 854 -30.96 15.21 1.53
C SER A 854 -31.87 14.86 0.34
N ASP A 855 -31.97 13.58 -0.02
CA ASP A 855 -32.87 13.08 -1.07
C ASP A 855 -34.34 13.22 -0.65
N MET A 856 -34.68 12.84 0.59
CA MET A 856 -36.01 13.07 1.18
C MET A 856 -36.39 14.55 1.12
N LYS A 857 -35.47 15.44 1.52
CA LYS A 857 -35.70 16.89 1.50
C LYS A 857 -35.95 17.41 0.09
N LEU A 858 -35.21 16.92 -0.90
CA LEU A 858 -35.39 17.32 -2.29
C LEU A 858 -36.80 16.95 -2.77
N PHE A 859 -37.22 15.69 -2.56
CA PHE A 859 -38.56 15.22 -2.89
C PHE A 859 -39.67 16.04 -2.22
N ILE A 860 -39.54 16.28 -0.91
CA ILE A 860 -40.52 17.07 -0.14
C ILE A 860 -40.70 18.47 -0.72
N LEU A 861 -39.60 19.13 -1.09
CA LEU A 861 -39.65 20.48 -1.65
C LEU A 861 -40.23 20.51 -3.07
N GLN A 862 -40.04 19.44 -3.86
CA GLN A 862 -40.65 19.31 -5.19
C GLN A 862 -42.16 19.03 -5.07
N ILE A 863 -42.57 18.07 -4.24
CA ILE A 863 -43.98 17.69 -4.07
C ILE A 863 -44.81 18.86 -3.51
N GLN A 864 -44.23 19.67 -2.61
CA GLN A 864 -44.86 20.88 -2.09
C GLN A 864 -45.16 21.89 -3.20
N LYS A 865 -44.22 22.07 -4.13
CA LYS A 865 -44.37 23.01 -5.27
C LYS A 865 -45.33 22.49 -6.33
N ALA A 866 -45.30 21.18 -6.62
CA ALA A 866 -46.03 20.59 -7.73
C ALA A 866 -47.48 20.21 -7.37
N ASN A 867 -47.71 19.61 -6.20
CA ASN A 867 -48.99 19.02 -5.82
C ASN A 867 -49.71 19.78 -4.69
N GLY A 868 -49.00 20.67 -3.99
CA GLY A 868 -49.57 21.47 -2.90
C GLY A 868 -49.91 20.68 -1.63
N PHE A 869 -49.33 19.48 -1.47
CA PHE A 869 -49.50 18.69 -0.24
C PHE A 869 -48.88 19.40 0.98
N ASN A 870 -49.47 19.19 2.16
CA ASN A 870 -48.92 19.71 3.40
C ASN A 870 -47.74 18.84 3.86
N VAL A 871 -46.55 19.43 3.88
CA VAL A 871 -45.28 18.75 4.18
C VAL A 871 -44.43 19.44 5.25
N GLU A 872 -44.94 20.53 5.87
CA GLU A 872 -44.15 21.37 6.77
C GLU A 872 -43.61 20.59 7.98
N ASP A 873 -44.40 19.64 8.50
CA ASP A 873 -44.05 18.83 9.66
C ASP A 873 -42.91 17.84 9.36
N ILE A 874 -42.99 17.13 8.25
CA ILE A 874 -41.94 16.19 7.82
C ILE A 874 -40.67 16.94 7.44
N LEU A 875 -40.80 18.07 6.74
CA LEU A 875 -39.66 18.91 6.38
C LEU A 875 -38.91 19.39 7.63
N TYR A 876 -39.64 19.77 8.69
CA TYR A 876 -39.06 20.13 9.97
C TYR A 876 -38.29 18.96 10.61
N ARG A 877 -38.86 17.75 10.61
CA ARG A 877 -38.19 16.54 11.15
C ARG A 877 -36.91 16.21 10.38
N VAL A 878 -36.95 16.23 9.05
CA VAL A 878 -35.79 15.97 8.19
C VAL A 878 -34.67 16.98 8.43
N ASN A 879 -34.99 18.28 8.47
CA ASN A 879 -33.98 19.31 8.77
C ASN A 879 -33.38 19.13 10.17
N THR A 880 -34.21 18.80 11.15
CA THR A 880 -33.75 18.52 12.52
C THR A 880 -32.80 17.32 12.56
N LEU A 881 -33.08 16.24 11.83
CA LEU A 881 -32.18 15.09 11.75
C LEU A 881 -30.85 15.41 11.05
N ILE A 882 -30.88 16.23 9.99
CA ILE A 882 -29.67 16.69 9.30
C ILE A 882 -28.75 17.44 10.29
N GLU A 883 -29.28 18.40 11.04
CA GLU A 883 -28.51 19.15 12.06
C GLU A 883 -27.95 18.22 13.14
N GLN A 884 -28.73 17.25 13.58
CA GLN A 884 -28.35 16.35 14.66
C GLN A 884 -27.29 15.31 14.26
N ILE A 885 -27.36 14.77 13.05
CA ILE A 885 -26.43 13.73 12.56
C ILE A 885 -25.12 14.36 12.09
N SER A 886 -25.17 15.56 11.52
CA SER A 886 -23.99 16.25 10.99
C SER A 886 -23.08 16.83 12.07
N GLY A 887 -23.63 17.26 13.22
CA GLY A 887 -22.86 17.70 14.40
C GLY A 887 -22.27 19.10 14.31
N TYR A 888 -22.29 19.75 13.14
CA TYR A 888 -21.86 21.14 12.97
C TYR A 888 -23.03 22.12 13.06
N LYS A 889 -22.76 23.35 13.51
CA LYS A 889 -23.81 24.37 13.68
C LYS A 889 -24.21 25.05 12.37
N ASN A 890 -23.29 25.10 11.41
CA ASN A 890 -23.54 25.67 10.09
C ASN A 890 -22.62 25.06 9.03
N LEU A 891 -22.99 25.26 7.77
CA LEU A 891 -22.31 24.69 6.62
C LEU A 891 -20.88 25.22 6.44
N ILE A 892 -20.60 26.47 6.84
CA ILE A 892 -19.28 27.10 6.77
C ILE A 892 -18.26 26.38 7.66
N GLU A 893 -18.67 25.98 8.87
CA GLU A 893 -17.86 25.21 9.81
C GLU A 893 -17.44 23.88 9.18
N ALA A 894 -18.40 23.15 8.60
CA ALA A 894 -18.17 21.86 7.95
C ALA A 894 -17.24 21.95 6.73
N LEU A 895 -17.47 22.93 5.84
CA LEU A 895 -16.62 23.15 4.67
C LEU A 895 -15.17 23.54 5.04
N SER A 896 -14.99 24.17 6.20
CA SER A 896 -13.68 24.58 6.72
C SER A 896 -12.93 23.46 7.44
N SER A 897 -13.57 22.31 7.71
CA SER A 897 -12.99 21.20 8.46
C SER A 897 -11.79 20.55 7.76
N SER A 898 -10.87 19.99 8.55
CA SER A 898 -9.81 19.11 8.06
C SER A 898 -10.24 17.64 7.93
N ASP A 899 -11.44 17.26 8.40
CA ASP A 899 -11.98 15.91 8.24
C ASP A 899 -12.49 15.67 6.82
N TYR A 900 -12.14 14.50 6.25
CA TYR A 900 -12.51 14.18 4.88
C TYR A 900 -14.03 14.04 4.69
N ASN A 901 -14.69 13.36 5.62
CA ASN A 901 -16.11 13.03 5.52
C ASN A 901 -16.99 14.25 5.80
N GLU A 902 -16.60 15.10 6.75
CA GLU A 902 -17.36 16.31 7.09
C GLU A 902 -17.48 17.26 5.89
N VAL A 903 -16.38 17.46 5.15
CA VAL A 903 -16.39 18.34 3.97
C VAL A 903 -17.22 17.74 2.85
N ASN A 904 -17.14 16.42 2.59
CA ASN A 904 -17.94 15.79 1.52
C ASN A 904 -19.44 15.93 1.78
N VAL A 905 -19.87 15.61 3.00
CA VAL A 905 -21.25 15.80 3.45
C VAL A 905 -21.70 17.25 3.25
N ALA A 906 -20.84 18.21 3.59
CA ALA A 906 -21.15 19.62 3.42
C ALA A 906 -21.29 20.02 1.94
N LEU A 907 -20.45 19.48 1.05
CA LEU A 907 -20.56 19.69 -0.40
C LEU A 907 -21.89 19.15 -0.96
N ASP A 908 -22.34 17.98 -0.49
CA ASP A 908 -23.60 17.37 -0.93
C ASP A 908 -24.83 18.15 -0.45
N LEU A 909 -24.84 18.59 0.82
CA LEU A 909 -25.90 19.44 1.34
C LEU A 909 -25.96 20.80 0.63
N LEU A 910 -24.79 21.38 0.31
CA LEU A 910 -24.72 22.60 -0.49
C LEU A 910 -25.30 22.39 -1.89
N ASN A 911 -25.05 21.24 -2.52
CA ASN A 911 -25.63 20.90 -3.83
C ASN A 911 -27.16 20.89 -3.79
N VAL A 912 -27.77 20.31 -2.74
CA VAL A 912 -29.23 20.28 -2.59
C VAL A 912 -29.80 21.67 -2.29
N GLN A 913 -29.13 22.47 -1.46
CA GLN A 913 -29.51 23.87 -1.25
C GLN A 913 -29.47 24.66 -2.56
N LEU A 914 -28.40 24.54 -3.37
CA LEU A 914 -28.28 25.21 -4.67
C LEU A 914 -29.34 24.78 -5.72
N ARG A 915 -29.98 23.62 -5.54
CA ARG A 915 -31.11 23.16 -6.39
C ARG A 915 -32.45 23.75 -5.96
N THR A 916 -32.56 24.22 -4.72
CA THR A 916 -33.83 24.59 -4.10
C THR A 916 -33.92 26.08 -3.74
N ASP A 917 -32.77 26.73 -3.51
CA ASP A 917 -32.57 28.14 -3.16
C ASP A 917 -31.91 28.96 -4.30
N ASP A 918 -31.88 30.29 -4.12
CA ASP A 918 -31.11 31.19 -4.99
C ASP A 918 -29.61 31.05 -4.72
N PHE A 919 -28.81 30.90 -5.78
CA PHE A 919 -27.35 30.81 -5.75
C PHE A 919 -26.71 31.93 -4.93
N ASN A 920 -27.25 33.16 -5.00
CA ASN A 920 -26.68 34.32 -4.29
C ASN A 920 -26.66 34.17 -2.76
N LYS A 921 -27.51 33.31 -2.19
CA LYS A 921 -27.52 33.03 -0.74
C LYS A 921 -26.29 32.25 -0.28
N HIS A 922 -25.60 31.56 -1.18
CA HIS A 922 -24.53 30.62 -0.87
C HIS A 922 -23.14 31.09 -1.31
N ILE A 923 -22.97 32.40 -1.54
CA ILE A 923 -21.70 32.97 -2.01
C ILE A 923 -20.57 32.74 -0.99
N ALA A 924 -20.86 32.80 0.31
CA ALA A 924 -19.85 32.66 1.36
C ALA A 924 -19.28 31.23 1.42
N GLU A 925 -20.15 30.24 1.31
CA GLU A 925 -19.83 28.81 1.30
C GLU A 925 -18.96 28.46 0.08
N ILE A 926 -19.35 28.93 -1.11
CA ILE A 926 -18.59 28.72 -2.34
C ILE A 926 -17.21 29.39 -2.26
N ASN A 927 -17.14 30.59 -1.68
CA ASN A 927 -15.88 31.29 -1.47
C ASN A 927 -14.90 30.49 -0.60
N ILE A 928 -15.37 29.84 0.47
CA ILE A 928 -14.54 29.00 1.34
C ILE A 928 -13.97 27.81 0.57
N ILE A 929 -14.79 27.15 -0.25
CA ILE A 929 -14.37 26.00 -1.05
C ILE A 929 -13.25 26.41 -2.03
N ILE A 930 -13.41 27.53 -2.73
CA ILE A 930 -12.39 28.02 -3.67
C ILE A 930 -11.11 28.39 -2.92
N ASN A 931 -11.20 29.13 -1.81
CA ASN A 931 -10.02 29.52 -1.04
C ASN A 931 -9.26 28.30 -0.46
N LYS A 932 -9.98 27.27 -0.03
CA LYS A 932 -9.38 26.02 0.46
C LYS A 932 -8.50 25.36 -0.60
N VAL A 933 -9.00 25.29 -1.84
CA VAL A 933 -8.24 24.77 -2.98
C VAL A 933 -7.07 25.68 -3.33
N VAL A 934 -7.28 27.00 -3.39
CA VAL A 934 -6.22 28.00 -3.65
C VAL A 934 -5.07 27.86 -2.64
N LEU A 935 -5.39 27.66 -1.37
CA LEU A 935 -4.43 27.51 -0.27
C LEU A 935 -3.82 26.11 -0.14
N LYS A 936 -4.22 25.15 -0.99
CA LYS A 936 -3.74 23.76 -0.98
C LYS A 936 -3.86 23.10 0.41
N GLN A 937 -4.94 23.38 1.14
CA GLN A 937 -5.18 22.74 2.44
C GLN A 937 -5.52 21.25 2.25
N SER A 938 -4.85 20.36 3.00
CA SER A 938 -4.61 18.96 2.61
C SER A 938 -5.81 18.00 2.59
N ALA A 939 -6.99 18.40 3.08
CA ALA A 939 -8.18 17.55 3.04
C ALA A 939 -9.14 17.96 1.91
N ASN A 940 -9.56 17.00 1.08
CA ASN A 940 -10.61 17.15 0.05
C ASN A 940 -10.34 18.08 -1.14
N ILE A 941 -9.09 18.36 -1.48
CA ILE A 941 -8.79 19.27 -2.62
C ILE A 941 -9.46 18.76 -3.91
N ASP A 942 -9.42 17.45 -4.16
CA ASP A 942 -10.05 16.81 -5.32
C ASP A 942 -11.57 17.00 -5.35
N ASN A 943 -12.27 16.69 -4.26
CA ASN A 943 -13.73 16.84 -4.19
C ASN A 943 -14.15 18.31 -4.28
N CYS A 944 -13.37 19.22 -3.69
CA CYS A 944 -13.59 20.67 -3.84
C CYS A 944 -13.40 21.11 -5.30
N ILE A 945 -12.34 20.67 -5.97
CA ILE A 945 -12.10 20.96 -7.40
C ILE A 945 -13.23 20.39 -8.27
N ASN A 946 -13.67 19.15 -8.00
CA ASN A 946 -14.79 18.52 -8.68
C ASN A 946 -16.06 19.36 -8.53
N PHE A 947 -16.35 19.82 -7.30
CA PHE A 947 -17.51 20.65 -7.01
C PHE A 947 -17.44 22.01 -7.69
N ILE A 948 -16.28 22.69 -7.67
CA ILE A 948 -16.07 23.96 -8.38
C ILE A 948 -16.29 23.78 -9.88
N ALA A 949 -15.78 22.70 -10.47
CA ALA A 949 -15.96 22.40 -11.89
C ALA A 949 -17.44 22.13 -12.24
N PHE A 950 -18.17 21.44 -11.36
CA PHE A 950 -19.63 21.29 -11.47
C PHE A 950 -20.35 22.65 -11.45
N LEU A 951 -19.98 23.54 -10.52
CA LEU A 951 -20.56 24.88 -10.44
C LEU A 951 -20.24 25.71 -11.68
N MET A 952 -19.03 25.61 -12.23
CA MET A 952 -18.65 26.27 -13.48
C MET A 952 -19.49 25.78 -14.65
N ARG A 953 -19.80 24.47 -14.72
CA ARG A 953 -20.66 23.91 -15.76
C ARG A 953 -22.11 24.40 -15.67
N LYS A 954 -22.67 24.45 -14.46
CA LYS A 954 -24.09 24.77 -14.24
C LYS A 954 -24.38 26.27 -14.09
N TYR A 955 -23.48 27.03 -13.48
CA TYR A 955 -23.67 28.44 -13.08
C TYR A 955 -22.55 29.35 -13.58
N SER A 956 -21.95 29.06 -14.76
CA SER A 956 -20.75 29.73 -15.30
C SER A 956 -20.76 31.26 -15.18
N VAL A 957 -21.86 31.90 -15.59
CA VAL A 957 -22.00 33.36 -15.58
C VAL A 957 -21.92 33.93 -14.17
N VAL A 958 -22.63 33.31 -13.22
CA VAL A 958 -22.68 33.76 -11.82
C VAL A 958 -21.35 33.47 -11.12
N MET A 959 -20.75 32.30 -11.39
CA MET A 959 -19.42 31.94 -10.88
C MET A 959 -18.35 32.94 -11.30
N LYS A 960 -18.30 33.31 -12.59
CA LYS A 960 -17.34 34.30 -13.11
C LYS A 960 -17.55 35.67 -12.48
N LYS A 961 -18.80 36.13 -12.39
CA LYS A 961 -19.16 37.42 -11.80
C LYS A 961 -18.70 37.56 -10.35
N HIS A 962 -18.84 36.52 -9.53
CA HIS A 962 -18.55 36.58 -8.10
C HIS A 962 -17.14 36.11 -7.72
N PHE A 963 -16.54 35.19 -8.49
CA PHE A 963 -15.31 34.49 -8.12
C PHE A 963 -14.21 34.50 -9.19
N GLY A 964 -14.35 35.26 -10.28
CA GLY A 964 -13.41 35.25 -11.42
C GLY A 964 -11.93 35.35 -11.02
N ASP A 965 -11.57 36.30 -10.16
CA ASP A 965 -10.18 36.49 -9.71
C ASP A 965 -9.66 35.31 -8.87
N LEU A 966 -10.51 34.75 -7.99
CA LEU A 966 -10.16 33.59 -7.18
C LEU A 966 -9.99 32.33 -8.03
N LEU A 967 -10.83 32.14 -9.04
CA LEU A 967 -10.71 31.05 -10.01
C LEU A 967 -9.43 31.17 -10.84
N LEU A 968 -9.05 32.38 -11.24
CA LEU A 968 -7.76 32.65 -11.89
C LEU A 968 -6.58 32.34 -10.96
N CYS A 969 -6.68 32.68 -9.68
CA CYS A 969 -5.65 32.35 -8.69
C CYS A 969 -5.56 30.84 -8.45
N LEU A 970 -6.69 30.15 -8.39
CA LEU A 970 -6.77 28.69 -8.28
C LEU A 970 -6.02 28.04 -9.44
N LEU A 971 -6.37 28.40 -10.68
CA LEU A 971 -5.71 27.85 -11.87
C LEU A 971 -4.20 28.13 -11.89
N LYS A 972 -3.79 29.33 -11.45
CA LYS A 972 -2.37 29.70 -11.36
C LYS A 972 -1.61 28.86 -10.31
N ASN A 973 -2.20 28.58 -9.16
CA ASN A 973 -1.53 27.86 -8.07
C ASN A 973 -1.26 26.38 -8.39
N PHE A 974 -1.95 25.84 -9.39
CA PHE A 974 -1.74 24.47 -9.87
C PHE A 974 -0.89 24.40 -11.14
N ILE A 975 -0.28 25.50 -11.59
CA ILE A 975 0.81 25.40 -12.56
C ILE A 975 1.99 24.73 -11.84
N ASP A 976 2.57 23.68 -12.42
CA ASP A 976 3.73 22.93 -11.90
C ASP A 976 3.57 22.33 -10.49
N TYR A 977 2.37 21.82 -10.15
CA TYR A 977 2.21 21.15 -8.86
C TYR A 977 3.00 19.83 -8.81
N ASN A 978 3.62 19.55 -7.66
CA ASN A 978 4.25 18.25 -7.43
C ASN A 978 3.16 17.20 -7.16
N PHE A 979 2.92 16.32 -8.14
CA PHE A 979 1.90 15.29 -8.04
C PHE A 979 2.16 14.27 -6.93
N GLU A 980 3.43 14.05 -6.54
CA GLU A 980 3.77 13.14 -5.44
C GLU A 980 3.35 13.70 -4.07
N ASN A 981 3.31 15.03 -3.94
CA ASN A 981 2.91 15.71 -2.70
C ASN A 981 1.39 15.93 -2.60
N MET A 982 0.69 15.75 -3.71
CA MET A 982 -0.74 16.05 -3.82
C MET A 982 -1.54 14.76 -3.67
N ASN A 983 -2.32 14.67 -2.60
CA ASN A 983 -3.20 13.52 -2.34
C ASN A 983 -4.50 13.59 -3.16
N PHE A 984 -4.40 13.58 -4.51
CA PHE A 984 -5.56 13.55 -5.41
C PHE A 984 -5.32 12.70 -6.67
N HIS A 985 -6.42 12.29 -7.33
CA HIS A 985 -6.38 11.56 -8.60
C HIS A 985 -5.99 12.51 -9.76
N VAL A 986 -4.71 12.51 -10.12
CA VAL A 986 -4.07 13.43 -11.08
C VAL A 986 -4.86 13.61 -12.38
N PRO A 987 -5.30 12.55 -13.08
CA PRO A 987 -6.04 12.74 -14.33
C PRO A 987 -7.37 13.48 -14.14
N SER A 988 -8.10 13.16 -13.07
CA SER A 988 -9.40 13.78 -12.79
C SER A 988 -9.23 15.26 -12.46
N VAL A 989 -8.28 15.58 -11.57
CA VAL A 989 -8.02 16.97 -11.17
C VAL A 989 -7.56 17.82 -12.35
N ASN A 990 -6.62 17.33 -13.17
CA ASN A 990 -6.19 18.06 -14.36
C ASN A 990 -7.33 18.29 -15.35
N HIS A 991 -8.18 17.30 -15.56
CA HIS A 991 -9.37 17.45 -16.39
C HIS A 991 -10.33 18.51 -15.81
N LYS A 992 -10.62 18.49 -14.50
CA LYS A 992 -11.50 19.48 -13.86
C LYS A 992 -10.90 20.90 -13.84
N LEU A 993 -9.59 21.04 -13.68
CA LEU A 993 -8.89 22.33 -13.81
C LEU A 993 -8.95 22.85 -15.25
N SER A 994 -8.72 21.98 -16.25
CA SER A 994 -8.90 22.32 -17.66
C SER A 994 -10.34 22.73 -17.97
N LEU A 995 -11.33 22.02 -17.41
CA LEU A 995 -12.75 22.32 -17.51
C LEU A 995 -13.09 23.72 -16.98
N ILE A 996 -12.60 24.06 -15.79
CA ILE A 996 -12.74 25.40 -15.21
C ILE A 996 -12.12 26.46 -16.16
N ALA A 997 -10.91 26.21 -16.66
CA ALA A 997 -10.22 27.13 -17.56
C ALA A 997 -10.96 27.35 -18.89
N HIS A 998 -11.57 26.30 -19.46
CA HIS A 998 -12.39 26.42 -20.68
C HIS A 998 -13.62 27.30 -20.48
N TYR A 999 -14.31 27.20 -19.34
CA TYR A 999 -15.44 28.09 -19.04
C TYR A 999 -15.02 29.55 -18.75
N MET A 1000 -13.79 29.74 -18.27
CA MET A 1000 -13.18 31.06 -18.04
C MET A 1000 -12.68 31.70 -19.35
N LYS A 1001 -12.25 30.90 -20.33
CA LYS A 1001 -11.60 31.37 -21.57
C LYS A 1001 -12.32 32.53 -22.28
N PRO A 1002 -13.66 32.54 -22.48
CA PRO A 1002 -14.33 33.62 -23.23
C PRO A 1002 -14.12 35.03 -22.68
N GLU A 1003 -13.85 35.18 -21.38
CA GLU A 1003 -13.69 36.48 -20.71
C GLU A 1003 -12.24 36.74 -20.25
N PHE A 1004 -11.40 35.71 -20.19
CA PHE A 1004 -10.07 35.75 -19.57
C PHE A 1004 -8.96 35.14 -20.45
N GLU A 1005 -9.16 35.10 -21.77
CA GLU A 1005 -8.24 34.42 -22.71
C GLU A 1005 -6.78 34.89 -22.62
N ASP A 1006 -6.54 36.16 -22.27
CA ASP A 1006 -5.19 36.73 -22.23
C ASP A 1006 -4.32 36.24 -21.06
N TYR A 1007 -4.93 35.64 -20.02
CA TYR A 1007 -4.22 35.19 -18.84
C TYR A 1007 -3.38 33.93 -19.09
N ILE A 1008 -2.12 33.94 -18.63
CA ILE A 1008 -1.15 32.85 -18.85
C ILE A 1008 -1.70 31.51 -18.35
N GLN A 1009 -2.32 31.50 -17.17
CA GLN A 1009 -2.91 30.29 -16.59
C GLN A 1009 -4.08 29.74 -17.43
N ILE A 1010 -4.87 30.60 -18.06
CA ILE A 1010 -5.95 30.15 -18.97
C ILE A 1010 -5.34 29.50 -20.20
N LYS A 1011 -4.31 30.11 -20.79
CA LYS A 1011 -3.58 29.53 -21.93
C LYS A 1011 -2.94 28.19 -21.55
N TYR A 1012 -2.29 28.09 -20.39
CA TYR A 1012 -1.72 26.84 -19.89
C TYR A 1012 -2.76 25.71 -19.85
N TRP A 1013 -3.85 25.88 -19.11
CA TRP A 1013 -4.87 24.83 -18.93
C TRP A 1013 -5.71 24.52 -20.18
N THR A 1014 -5.77 25.43 -21.16
CA THR A 1014 -6.55 25.23 -22.40
C THR A 1014 -5.72 24.85 -23.62
N SER A 1015 -4.40 25.02 -23.61
CA SER A 1015 -3.54 24.79 -24.78
C SER A 1015 -2.29 23.96 -24.53
N ASP A 1016 -1.90 23.71 -23.27
CA ASP A 1016 -0.68 22.95 -22.98
C ASP A 1016 -0.87 21.45 -23.25
N LYS A 1017 0.02 20.88 -24.08
CA LYS A 1017 -0.01 19.46 -24.46
C LYS A 1017 0.34 18.54 -23.30
N VAL A 1018 1.18 18.98 -22.37
CA VAL A 1018 1.63 18.21 -21.21
C VAL A 1018 0.47 18.00 -20.25
N VAL A 1019 -0.31 19.05 -20.02
CA VAL A 1019 -1.47 19.04 -19.11
C VAL A 1019 -2.67 18.33 -19.73
N ASN A 1020 -2.95 18.60 -21.01
CA ASN A 1020 -4.10 18.03 -21.71
C ASN A 1020 -3.91 16.55 -22.12
N ARG A 1021 -2.75 15.94 -21.81
CA ARG A 1021 -2.58 14.48 -21.95
C ARG A 1021 -3.58 13.73 -21.07
N PHE A 1022 -3.89 14.27 -19.90
CA PHE A 1022 -4.81 13.71 -18.91
C PHE A 1022 -6.31 13.73 -19.24
N GLY A 1023 -6.66 14.08 -20.48
CA GLY A 1023 -8.04 14.23 -20.92
C GLY A 1023 -8.36 15.69 -21.18
N GLY A 1024 -8.89 15.97 -22.38
CA GLY A 1024 -9.41 17.30 -22.69
C GLY A 1024 -10.78 17.49 -22.06
N TYR A 1025 -11.35 18.70 -22.14
CA TYR A 1025 -12.73 19.00 -21.72
C TYR A 1025 -13.76 17.98 -22.25
N THR A 1026 -13.49 17.33 -23.38
CA THR A 1026 -14.40 16.43 -24.09
C THR A 1026 -14.43 14.98 -23.60
N THR A 1027 -13.52 14.53 -22.74
CA THR A 1027 -13.25 13.07 -22.61
C THR A 1027 -13.60 12.40 -21.30
N LEU A 1028 -14.12 13.10 -20.28
CA LEU A 1028 -14.56 12.46 -19.04
C LEU A 1028 -15.86 13.12 -18.52
N PRO A 1029 -16.84 12.34 -18.00
CA PRO A 1029 -18.15 12.85 -17.55
C PRO A 1029 -18.12 14.00 -16.53
#